data_AF-A0A936LPM4-F1
#
_entry.id   AF-A0A936LPM4-F1
#
_cell.length_a   1.000
_cell.length_b   1.000
_cell.length_c   1.000
_cell.angle_alpha   90.00
_cell.angle_beta   90.00
_cell.angle_gamma   90.00
#
_symmetry.space_group_name_H-M   'P 1'
#
loop_
_entity.id
_entity.type
_entity.pdbx_description
1 polymer ?
#
loop_
_entity_poly.entity_id
_entity_poly.type
_entity_poly.pdbx_seq_one_letter_code
_entity_poly.pdbx_strand_id
1 'polypeptide(L)'
;MNCRNSSTPSLWRTWAWLKTGLLGAALVLLGTAGMAQVQYNVVPAGGAAGNTNSVSADPINRYYNSLRYQVVYTAAELTAAGMPSGCVISRLAWNVTESSSSLANYTIKMGHTAATNSAAHNADATSTVKNAFTYAVATGFNDITFDAAFTWDGTSNLVVEICTGPANPYTTPYGGVQAKTGLAAGASRHYQLDHGVISACIFDTDVTNTTKPYVRFTGTGVPCSGLPAPGNPTGPATACPGVNFDLALQNLTPGTGVTYQWQSASDAAFTVNLTNLGTASTQTTSQTTPLYYRAQVTCPGGGTGTSTPLLVGMSPFYDCGCVGTTTGSSCAIDHITNVTFTSAATPINNTSTCNSGGTYSDYTGSLPAAGVSQLDNVAVTVSVIPNGDQYAAGWIDYDHSGTYEASEFIALTDADGMQPWFYNGTATIPITALTGITGMRFRSSYYSPIAPNSSCANYQYGETEDYVVTIAPVARAAVKVFLQGPYDEPSGLMSDALRTLPSFPLTEPFTSMGYSGATYVPGATIPTSVLSITGNNAITDWVLVEMRPAATPSTIAASRAVLLQRDGDVVDLDGVSTVGFAGLAPGSYSVAVRPRNHLPVMLSSSTPIVYGDAIASVDLTLPGTQVHDNDAHKNVSGVMVLIAGDITFDGTVKYAGGNNDRDPILTRIGGTVPTATVSGYWREDVNMNGQVKYAGSSNDRDPILNNIGGSVPTATRVATLP
;
A
#
# COMPACT_ATOMS: atom_id res chain seq x y z
N MET A 1 -30.35 -35.74 57.76
CA MET A 1 -30.57 -35.12 59.08
C MET A 1 -29.54 -34.01 59.28
N ASN A 2 -29.84 -33.02 60.11
CA ASN A 2 -29.18 -31.70 60.13
C ASN A 2 -28.13 -31.54 61.24
N CYS A 3 -27.11 -30.70 60.96
CA CYS A 3 -26.45 -29.78 61.93
C CYS A 3 -25.57 -30.40 63.07
N ARG A 4 -24.61 -29.71 63.70
CA ARG A 4 -24.10 -28.29 63.64
C ARG A 4 -22.74 -28.17 64.35
N ASN A 5 -21.97 -27.11 64.06
CA ASN A 5 -21.11 -26.31 64.97
C ASN A 5 -20.63 -25.05 64.18
N SER A 6 -20.83 -23.80 64.61
CA SER A 6 -20.14 -23.02 65.68
C SER A 6 -18.63 -22.77 65.38
N SER A 7 -18.03 -21.57 65.51
CA SER A 7 -18.54 -20.23 65.88
C SER A 7 -17.47 -19.10 65.71
N THR A 8 -17.83 -17.98 65.02
CA THR A 8 -17.47 -16.54 65.29
C THR A 8 -15.97 -16.12 65.43
N PRO A 9 -15.57 -14.82 65.64
CA PRO A 9 -16.30 -13.53 65.67
C PRO A 9 -15.68 -12.27 64.97
N SER A 10 -16.54 -11.28 64.61
CA SER A 10 -16.34 -9.80 64.70
C SER A 10 -15.22 -9.10 63.88
N LEU A 11 -15.26 -7.82 63.48
CA LEU A 11 -16.00 -6.58 63.83
C LEU A 11 -16.34 -5.81 62.49
N TRP A 12 -17.11 -4.71 62.35
CA TRP A 12 -18.09 -3.94 63.14
C TRP A 12 -18.93 -3.01 62.19
N ARG A 13 -20.18 -2.70 62.57
CA ARG A 13 -20.94 -1.39 62.50
C ARG A 13 -20.85 -0.44 61.28
N THR A 14 -21.86 0.37 60.87
CA THR A 14 -23.35 0.56 61.02
C THR A 14 -23.72 1.80 60.16
N TRP A 15 -24.91 2.08 59.60
CA TRP A 15 -26.24 1.43 59.52
C TRP A 15 -27.05 2.06 58.35
N ALA A 16 -28.38 1.83 58.27
CA ALA A 16 -29.32 2.45 57.31
C ALA A 16 -30.60 2.99 58.02
N TRP A 17 -31.74 3.08 57.31
CA TRP A 17 -33.13 3.40 57.75
C TRP A 17 -33.54 4.90 57.79
N LEU A 18 -34.72 5.38 57.34
CA LEU A 18 -35.74 4.86 56.39
C LEU A 18 -36.83 5.93 56.01
N LYS A 19 -37.43 5.83 54.79
CA LYS A 19 -38.84 6.10 54.39
C LYS A 19 -39.48 7.54 54.29
N THR A 20 -40.01 7.80 53.08
CA THR A 20 -41.31 8.43 52.68
C THR A 20 -41.71 9.86 53.06
N GLY A 21 -41.58 10.79 52.11
CA GLY A 21 -42.70 11.24 51.24
C GLY A 21 -43.76 12.24 51.76
N LEU A 22 -43.75 13.48 51.22
CA LEU A 22 -44.94 14.33 51.03
C LEU A 22 -44.66 15.47 50.01
N LEU A 23 -45.71 15.93 49.31
CA LEU A 23 -45.64 16.97 48.28
C LEU A 23 -45.34 18.36 48.88
N GLY A 24 -44.59 19.19 48.14
CA GLY A 24 -44.38 20.60 48.48
C GLY A 24 -43.81 21.41 47.31
N ALA A 25 -44.72 21.97 46.49
CA ALA A 25 -44.50 23.03 45.48
C ALA A 25 -43.10 23.17 44.85
N ALA A 26 -42.95 22.64 43.63
CA ALA A 26 -41.84 23.04 42.75
C ALA A 26 -42.01 24.52 42.35
N LEU A 27 -41.17 25.40 42.90
CA LEU A 27 -41.04 26.77 42.41
C LEU A 27 -40.29 26.70 41.07
N VAL A 28 -41.03 26.66 39.97
CA VAL A 28 -40.49 26.76 38.62
C VAL A 28 -39.95 28.18 38.43
N LEU A 29 -38.68 28.41 38.78
CA LEU A 29 -37.91 29.45 38.12
C LEU A 29 -37.69 29.00 36.69
N LEU A 30 -38.59 29.44 35.81
CA LEU A 30 -38.30 29.64 34.39
C LEU A 30 -37.23 30.73 34.28
N GLY A 31 -35.99 30.36 34.61
CA GLY A 31 -34.82 31.05 34.13
C GLY A 31 -34.78 30.88 32.63
N THR A 32 -35.34 31.83 31.89
CA THR A 32 -35.10 31.95 30.46
C THR A 32 -33.60 32.11 30.28
N ALA A 33 -32.94 31.04 29.83
CA ALA A 33 -31.58 31.10 29.34
C ALA A 33 -31.59 31.97 28.07
N GLY A 34 -31.51 33.28 28.26
CA GLY A 34 -31.38 34.24 27.16
C GLY A 34 -30.16 33.84 26.35
N MET A 35 -30.37 33.52 25.07
CA MET A 35 -29.29 33.06 24.22
C MET A 35 -28.21 34.13 24.16
N ALA A 36 -26.98 33.74 24.51
CA ALA A 36 -25.85 34.68 24.52
C ALA A 36 -25.65 35.26 23.12
N GLN A 37 -25.58 36.58 23.03
CA GLN A 37 -25.22 37.26 21.78
C GLN A 37 -23.74 37.00 21.47
N VAL A 38 -23.46 36.60 20.24
CA VAL A 38 -22.11 36.33 19.74
C VAL A 38 -21.72 37.42 18.74
N GLN A 39 -20.43 37.78 18.72
CA GLN A 39 -19.85 38.74 17.78
C GLN A 39 -19.16 38.00 16.63
N TYR A 40 -19.64 38.21 15.41
CA TYR A 40 -19.12 37.63 14.18
C TYR A 40 -18.32 38.70 13.43
N ASN A 41 -16.98 38.57 13.39
CA ASN A 41 -16.11 39.50 12.69
C ASN A 41 -15.97 39.08 11.22
N VAL A 42 -16.69 39.74 10.32
CA VAL A 42 -16.66 39.45 8.90
C VAL A 42 -15.45 40.14 8.26
N VAL A 43 -14.49 39.32 7.83
CA VAL A 43 -13.30 39.74 7.09
C VAL A 43 -13.57 39.56 5.61
N PRO A 44 -13.59 40.63 4.78
CA PRO A 44 -13.80 40.48 3.35
C PRO A 44 -12.71 39.65 2.67
N ALA A 45 -13.09 38.88 1.66
CA ALA A 45 -12.17 38.04 0.90
C ALA A 45 -11.29 38.87 -0.07
N GLY A 46 -10.07 38.39 -0.33
CA GLY A 46 -9.10 39.05 -1.22
C GLY A 46 -8.47 40.33 -0.66
N GLY A 47 -7.70 41.03 -1.50
CA GLY A 47 -7.12 42.35 -1.20
C GLY A 47 -6.10 42.42 -0.06
N ALA A 48 -5.45 43.57 0.07
CA ALA A 48 -4.54 43.87 1.18
C ALA A 48 -5.32 44.46 2.38
N ALA A 49 -4.82 44.24 3.61
CA ALA A 49 -5.39 44.90 4.79
C ALA A 49 -5.01 46.39 4.81
N GLY A 50 -5.97 47.27 5.07
CA GLY A 50 -5.77 48.72 5.09
C GLY A 50 -6.93 49.47 5.76
N ASN A 51 -7.12 50.73 5.40
CA ASN A 51 -8.21 51.59 5.88
C ASN A 51 -8.64 52.59 4.79
N THR A 52 -9.75 53.30 5.04
CA THR A 52 -10.35 54.29 4.13
C THR A 52 -10.16 55.75 4.54
N ASN A 53 -9.31 56.03 5.54
CA ASN A 53 -9.09 57.38 6.11
C ASN A 53 -8.87 58.45 5.02
N SER A 54 -9.17 59.72 5.33
CA SER A 54 -9.22 60.86 4.38
C SER A 54 -10.53 60.94 3.59
N VAL A 55 -10.48 61.23 2.29
CA VAL A 55 -11.65 61.62 1.47
C VAL A 55 -12.37 60.46 0.78
N SER A 56 -11.97 59.21 1.06
CA SER A 56 -12.52 58.04 0.38
C SER A 56 -13.95 57.75 0.86
N ALA A 57 -14.85 57.42 -0.07
CA ALA A 57 -16.23 57.10 0.27
C ALA A 57 -16.34 55.75 1.00
N ASP A 58 -16.69 55.80 2.29
CA ASP A 58 -16.91 54.66 3.16
C ASP A 58 -18.17 54.87 4.03
N PRO A 59 -18.63 53.89 4.82
CA PRO A 59 -19.87 53.98 5.60
C PRO A 59 -19.99 55.17 6.54
N ILE A 60 -18.89 55.77 6.99
CA ILE A 60 -18.87 56.85 7.99
C ILE A 60 -18.24 58.15 7.48
N ASN A 61 -17.92 58.22 6.19
CA ASN A 61 -17.25 59.37 5.62
C ASN A 61 -18.19 60.57 5.51
N ARG A 62 -17.73 61.74 5.99
CA ARG A 62 -18.45 63.04 5.97
C ARG A 62 -17.80 64.07 5.04
N TYR A 63 -17.00 63.66 4.06
CA TYR A 63 -16.39 64.58 3.09
C TYR A 63 -17.44 65.27 2.20
N TYR A 64 -18.63 64.70 2.08
CA TYR A 64 -19.80 65.34 1.46
C TYR A 64 -20.94 65.47 2.48
N ASN A 65 -21.82 66.46 2.26
CA ASN A 65 -22.97 66.74 3.13
C ASN A 65 -23.94 65.56 3.28
N SER A 66 -24.05 64.67 2.28
CA SER A 66 -24.93 63.51 2.27
C SER A 66 -24.33 62.32 1.51
N LEU A 67 -24.59 61.10 1.99
CA LEU A 67 -24.10 59.83 1.45
C LEU A 67 -25.23 58.80 1.38
N ARG A 68 -25.34 58.08 0.26
CA ARG A 68 -25.95 56.73 0.19
C ARG A 68 -24.81 55.76 -0.14
N TYR A 69 -24.67 54.69 0.62
CA TYR A 69 -23.57 53.71 0.48
C TYR A 69 -24.13 52.30 0.52
N GLN A 70 -23.66 51.42 -0.36
CA GLN A 70 -24.03 50.00 -0.36
C GLN A 70 -22.78 49.12 -0.37
N VAL A 71 -22.82 48.04 0.42
CA VAL A 71 -21.81 46.98 0.42
C VAL A 71 -22.49 45.62 0.55
N VAL A 72 -21.99 44.63 -0.17
CA VAL A 72 -22.48 43.24 -0.13
C VAL A 72 -21.47 42.35 0.56
N TYR A 73 -21.90 41.63 1.60
CA TYR A 73 -21.14 40.57 2.27
C TYR A 73 -21.67 39.21 1.82
N THR A 74 -20.77 38.32 1.40
CA THR A 74 -21.18 37.05 0.79
C THR A 74 -21.51 36.00 1.86
N ALA A 75 -22.38 35.04 1.53
CA ALA A 75 -22.68 33.91 2.40
C ALA A 75 -21.42 33.14 2.81
N ALA A 76 -20.41 33.06 1.93
CA ALA A 76 -19.11 32.48 2.23
C ALA A 76 -18.32 33.30 3.28
N GLU A 77 -18.29 34.63 3.18
CA GLU A 77 -17.64 35.50 4.18
C GLU A 77 -18.36 35.43 5.55
N LEU A 78 -19.69 35.36 5.55
CA LEU A 78 -20.51 35.23 6.76
C LEU A 78 -20.31 33.86 7.43
N THR A 79 -20.28 32.79 6.64
CA THR A 79 -20.00 31.43 7.11
C THR A 79 -18.57 31.31 7.67
N ALA A 80 -17.58 31.89 6.98
CA ALA A 80 -16.19 31.94 7.44
C ALA A 80 -16.01 32.76 8.74
N ALA A 81 -16.87 33.76 8.99
CA ALA A 81 -16.94 34.48 10.26
C ALA A 81 -17.61 33.68 11.40
N GLY A 82 -18.02 32.43 11.15
CA GLY A 82 -18.69 31.55 12.11
C GLY A 82 -20.17 31.87 12.33
N MET A 83 -20.78 32.68 11.46
CA MET A 83 -22.18 33.07 11.60
C MET A 83 -23.10 31.91 11.17
N PRO A 84 -24.09 31.49 11.98
CA PRO A 84 -24.97 30.37 11.63
C PRO A 84 -26.16 30.82 10.76
N SER A 85 -26.71 29.89 9.99
CA SER A 85 -28.05 30.04 9.38
C SER A 85 -29.09 30.39 10.45
N GLY A 86 -30.02 31.28 10.11
CA GLY A 86 -31.02 31.81 11.03
C GLY A 86 -30.51 32.87 12.00
N CYS A 87 -29.23 33.28 11.95
CA CYS A 87 -28.69 34.25 12.91
C CYS A 87 -29.51 35.55 12.94
N VAL A 88 -30.03 35.89 14.12
CA VAL A 88 -30.81 37.11 14.37
C VAL A 88 -29.84 38.22 14.75
N ILE A 89 -29.48 39.04 13.76
CA ILE A 89 -28.57 40.18 13.89
C ILE A 89 -29.30 41.32 14.62
N SER A 90 -28.74 41.76 15.74
CA SER A 90 -29.28 42.85 16.57
C SER A 90 -28.38 44.10 16.61
N ARG A 91 -27.12 43.99 16.17
CA ARG A 91 -26.17 45.12 16.11
C ARG A 91 -25.21 44.95 14.93
N LEU A 92 -24.81 46.07 14.33
CA LEU A 92 -23.70 46.17 13.38
C LEU A 92 -22.63 47.07 13.99
N ALA A 93 -21.35 46.73 13.82
CA ALA A 93 -20.25 47.62 14.18
C ALA A 93 -19.22 47.76 13.05
N TRP A 94 -18.86 49.02 12.78
CA TRP A 94 -17.68 49.36 11.99
C TRP A 94 -16.44 49.41 12.88
N ASN A 95 -15.30 48.92 12.39
CA ASN A 95 -14.01 49.18 13.04
C ASN A 95 -13.43 50.50 12.53
N VAL A 96 -13.66 51.57 13.27
CA VAL A 96 -13.32 52.94 12.88
C VAL A 96 -11.85 53.24 13.13
N THR A 97 -11.13 53.63 12.09
CA THR A 97 -9.71 53.99 12.10
C THR A 97 -9.47 55.50 12.10
N GLU A 98 -10.48 56.30 11.75
CA GLU A 98 -10.50 57.76 11.87
C GLU A 98 -11.91 58.23 12.22
N SER A 99 -12.06 59.09 13.24
CA SER A 99 -13.37 59.57 13.69
C SER A 99 -13.87 60.75 12.88
N SER A 100 -15.07 60.63 12.30
CA SER A 100 -15.85 61.73 11.71
C SER A 100 -16.68 62.51 12.74
N SER A 101 -16.37 62.40 14.04
CA SER A 101 -17.08 63.02 15.18
C SER A 101 -18.57 62.63 15.30
N SER A 102 -19.41 63.06 14.35
CA SER A 102 -20.82 62.68 14.25
C SER A 102 -21.38 62.79 12.83
N LEU A 103 -22.36 61.94 12.53
CA LEU A 103 -23.16 61.94 11.30
C LEU A 103 -24.65 62.10 11.61
N ALA A 104 -25.31 63.03 10.94
CA ALA A 104 -26.74 63.28 11.05
C ALA A 104 -27.58 62.37 10.14
N ASN A 105 -28.79 62.03 10.63
CA ASN A 105 -29.76 61.12 10.01
C ASN A 105 -29.16 59.81 9.49
N TYR A 106 -28.21 59.25 10.24
CA TYR A 106 -27.61 57.98 9.92
C TYR A 106 -28.69 56.88 10.00
N THR A 107 -28.90 56.15 8.91
CA THR A 107 -29.85 55.04 8.81
C THR A 107 -29.14 53.80 8.28
N ILE A 108 -29.65 52.63 8.65
CA ILE A 108 -29.18 51.34 8.16
C ILE A 108 -30.38 50.56 7.64
N LYS A 109 -30.28 50.08 6.39
CA LYS A 109 -31.16 49.03 5.86
C LYS A 109 -30.34 47.78 5.55
N MET A 110 -30.99 46.62 5.66
CA MET A 110 -30.40 45.34 5.29
C MET A 110 -31.38 44.52 4.46
N GLY A 111 -30.86 43.69 3.56
CA GLY A 111 -31.65 42.77 2.74
C GLY A 111 -30.82 41.54 2.33
N HIS A 112 -31.51 40.46 2.01
CA HIS A 112 -30.93 39.30 1.34
C HIS A 112 -30.78 39.61 -0.15
N THR A 113 -29.68 39.18 -0.76
CA THR A 113 -29.39 39.42 -2.17
C THR A 113 -28.68 38.24 -2.82
N ALA A 114 -28.93 38.02 -4.12
CA ALA A 114 -28.17 37.10 -4.95
C ALA A 114 -26.87 37.73 -5.51
N ALA A 115 -26.71 39.06 -5.42
CA ALA A 115 -25.51 39.74 -5.90
C ALA A 115 -24.27 39.25 -5.15
N THR A 116 -23.19 38.95 -5.87
CA THR A 116 -21.93 38.43 -5.28
C THR A 116 -20.93 39.54 -4.93
N ASN A 117 -21.21 40.77 -5.33
CA ASN A 117 -20.43 41.99 -5.07
C ASN A 117 -21.35 43.23 -5.15
N SER A 118 -20.78 44.43 -5.17
CA SER A 118 -21.49 45.71 -5.29
C SER A 118 -21.22 46.43 -6.61
N ALA A 119 -21.01 45.69 -7.72
CA ALA A 119 -20.72 46.28 -9.04
C ALA A 119 -21.91 47.05 -9.64
N ALA A 120 -23.15 46.65 -9.36
CA ALA A 120 -24.38 47.37 -9.73
C ALA A 120 -25.12 47.91 -8.49
N HIS A 121 -26.05 48.85 -8.68
CA HIS A 121 -26.94 49.28 -7.59
C HIS A 121 -27.81 48.11 -7.16
N ASN A 122 -27.84 47.84 -5.85
CA ASN A 122 -28.63 46.75 -5.32
C ASN A 122 -30.05 47.26 -5.02
N ALA A 123 -31.00 46.81 -5.84
CA ALA A 123 -32.43 47.13 -5.76
C ALA A 123 -33.27 46.00 -5.13
N ASP A 124 -32.64 44.99 -4.53
CA ASP A 124 -33.36 43.93 -3.81
C ASP A 124 -34.08 44.51 -2.59
N ALA A 125 -35.12 43.81 -2.12
CA ALA A 125 -35.93 44.28 -1.01
C ALA A 125 -35.10 44.42 0.29
N THR A 126 -35.08 45.63 0.86
CA THR A 126 -34.39 45.93 2.11
C THR A 126 -35.35 46.41 3.20
N SER A 127 -35.06 46.02 4.44
CA SER A 127 -35.76 46.45 5.64
C SER A 127 -34.92 47.48 6.39
N THR A 128 -35.52 48.56 6.87
CA THR A 128 -34.86 49.51 7.79
C THR A 128 -34.63 48.83 9.13
N VAL A 129 -33.38 48.46 9.42
CA VAL A 129 -32.96 47.86 10.71
C VAL A 129 -32.61 48.93 11.74
N LYS A 130 -32.22 50.12 11.28
CA LYS A 130 -31.95 51.29 12.14
C LYS A 130 -32.58 52.56 11.56
N ASN A 131 -33.52 53.14 12.30
CA ASN A 131 -34.13 54.42 11.97
C ASN A 131 -33.13 55.57 12.13
N ALA A 132 -33.47 56.74 11.59
CA ALA A 132 -32.57 57.89 11.53
C ALA A 132 -32.15 58.34 12.94
N PHE A 133 -30.83 58.35 13.19
CA PHE A 133 -30.25 58.86 14.44
C PHE A 133 -29.01 59.71 14.15
N THR A 134 -28.50 60.39 15.17
CA THR A 134 -27.16 61.01 15.11
C THR A 134 -26.15 59.98 15.54
N TYR A 135 -25.35 59.48 14.61
CA TYR A 135 -24.29 58.51 14.91
C TYR A 135 -23.06 59.25 15.43
N ALA A 136 -22.78 59.11 16.73
CA ALA A 136 -21.54 59.56 17.34
C ALA A 136 -20.42 58.57 17.01
N VAL A 137 -19.36 59.05 16.33
CA VAL A 137 -18.31 58.21 15.75
C VAL A 137 -17.05 58.30 16.60
N ALA A 138 -16.63 57.20 17.21
CA ALA A 138 -15.37 57.08 17.96
C ALA A 138 -14.39 56.17 17.20
N THR A 139 -13.10 56.15 17.57
CA THR A 139 -12.15 55.14 17.03
C THR A 139 -12.37 53.76 17.67
N GLY A 140 -12.18 52.69 16.91
CA GLY A 140 -12.41 51.29 17.32
C GLY A 140 -13.77 50.75 16.87
N PHE A 141 -14.20 49.62 17.43
CA PHE A 141 -15.50 49.02 17.10
C PHE A 141 -16.67 49.84 17.67
N ASN A 142 -17.50 50.38 16.77
CA ASN A 142 -18.65 51.22 17.12
C ASN A 142 -19.95 50.41 16.97
N ASP A 143 -20.43 49.77 18.04
CA ASP A 143 -21.68 49.00 18.00
C ASP A 143 -22.93 49.90 17.83
N ILE A 144 -23.58 49.78 16.69
CA ILE A 144 -24.89 50.38 16.38
C ILE A 144 -25.97 49.31 16.64
N THR A 145 -26.71 49.46 17.73
CA THR A 145 -27.86 48.60 18.05
C THR A 145 -29.04 48.93 17.15
N PHE A 146 -29.60 47.90 16.49
CA PHE A 146 -30.76 48.00 15.61
C PHE A 146 -32.05 48.26 16.39
N ASP A 147 -33.01 48.92 15.74
CA ASP A 147 -34.37 49.10 16.26
C ASP A 147 -35.27 47.91 15.86
N ALA A 148 -34.94 47.27 14.74
CA ALA A 148 -35.54 46.01 14.29
C ALA A 148 -34.41 45.02 13.92
N ALA A 149 -34.41 43.85 14.56
CA ALA A 149 -33.42 42.82 14.27
C ALA A 149 -33.61 42.22 12.86
N PHE A 150 -32.52 41.75 12.25
CA PHE A 150 -32.50 41.17 10.91
C PHE A 150 -32.06 39.71 10.95
N THR A 151 -32.87 38.80 10.40
CA THR A 151 -32.54 37.36 10.37
C THR A 151 -31.81 37.02 9.07
N TRP A 152 -30.56 36.56 9.16
CA TRP A 152 -29.87 35.99 8.01
C TRP A 152 -30.34 34.56 7.75
N ASP A 153 -30.55 34.19 6.48
CA ASP A 153 -31.07 32.86 6.09
C ASP A 153 -29.99 31.77 6.09
N GLY A 154 -28.72 32.14 6.02
CA GLY A 154 -27.59 31.22 5.94
C GLY A 154 -27.15 30.86 4.53
N THR A 155 -27.79 31.41 3.49
CA THR A 155 -27.57 31.02 2.10
C THR A 155 -27.47 32.21 1.14
N SER A 156 -28.23 33.29 1.36
CA SER A 156 -28.14 34.50 0.57
C SER A 156 -26.98 35.39 1.01
N ASN A 157 -26.50 36.25 0.13
CA ASN A 157 -25.58 37.32 0.51
C ASN A 157 -26.37 38.44 1.23
N LEU A 158 -25.71 39.28 2.01
CA LEU A 158 -26.32 40.42 2.70
C LEU A 158 -25.90 41.73 2.03
N VAL A 159 -26.87 42.52 1.58
CA VAL A 159 -26.65 43.94 1.29
C VAL A 159 -26.86 44.75 2.55
N VAL A 160 -25.89 45.62 2.86
CA VAL A 160 -26.00 46.67 3.88
C VAL A 160 -26.03 48.02 3.16
N GLU A 161 -27.13 48.75 3.32
CA GLU A 161 -27.28 50.12 2.84
C GLU A 161 -27.18 51.10 4.01
N ILE A 162 -26.29 52.08 3.87
CA ILE A 162 -26.09 53.20 4.81
C ILE A 162 -26.54 54.49 4.14
N CYS A 163 -27.18 55.35 4.93
CA CYS A 163 -27.71 56.62 4.46
C CYS A 163 -27.49 57.73 5.48
N THR A 164 -26.98 58.89 5.06
CA THR A 164 -26.60 60.03 5.93
C THR A 164 -26.92 61.38 5.29
N GLY A 165 -26.99 62.45 6.10
CA GLY A 165 -27.22 63.82 5.62
C GLY A 165 -28.67 64.29 5.80
N PRO A 166 -29.13 65.41 5.20
CA PRO A 166 -28.55 66.07 4.03
C PRO A 166 -27.50 67.15 4.33
N ALA A 167 -27.13 67.36 5.60
CA ALA A 167 -26.28 68.47 6.04
C ALA A 167 -25.21 68.05 7.08
N ASN A 168 -24.34 67.10 6.74
CA ASN A 168 -23.16 66.79 7.55
C ASN A 168 -22.07 67.87 7.38
N PRO A 169 -21.43 68.35 8.46
CA PRO A 169 -20.47 69.45 8.37
C PRO A 169 -19.14 69.01 7.74
N TYR A 170 -18.73 69.71 6.68
CA TYR A 170 -17.42 69.54 6.02
C TYR A 170 -16.27 69.91 6.97
N THR A 171 -15.84 68.95 7.78
CA THR A 171 -14.84 69.14 8.84
C THR A 171 -13.91 67.95 8.91
N THR A 172 -12.61 68.20 8.88
CA THR A 172 -11.57 67.18 9.04
C THR A 172 -11.36 66.86 10.54
N PRO A 173 -11.13 65.60 10.93
CA PRO A 173 -11.07 64.39 10.10
C PRO A 173 -12.44 63.99 9.52
N TYR A 174 -12.44 63.40 8.32
CA TYR A 174 -13.66 63.11 7.57
C TYR A 174 -14.21 61.71 7.86
N GLY A 175 -13.47 60.85 8.55
CA GLY A 175 -13.88 59.51 8.91
C GLY A 175 -13.20 58.44 8.05
N GLY A 176 -12.96 57.28 8.66
CA GLY A 176 -12.34 56.15 8.01
C GLY A 176 -12.53 54.86 8.78
N VAL A 177 -12.65 53.73 8.08
CA VAL A 177 -12.80 52.39 8.66
C VAL A 177 -11.69 51.46 8.19
N GLN A 178 -11.43 50.41 8.98
CA GLN A 178 -10.61 49.29 8.52
C GLN A 178 -11.30 48.61 7.33
N ALA A 179 -10.54 48.38 6.26
CA ALA A 179 -11.04 47.83 5.00
C ALA A 179 -10.02 46.90 4.35
N LYS A 180 -10.51 45.98 3.52
CA LYS A 180 -9.69 45.39 2.46
C LYS A 180 -9.56 46.42 1.33
N THR A 181 -8.35 46.54 0.82
CA THR A 181 -7.93 47.53 -0.20
C THR A 181 -7.31 46.80 -1.41
N GLY A 182 -7.26 47.47 -2.56
CA GLY A 182 -6.76 46.85 -3.79
C GLY A 182 -7.67 45.75 -4.34
N LEU A 183 -8.96 45.79 -4.01
CA LEU A 183 -9.97 44.90 -4.61
C LEU A 183 -10.38 45.40 -5.99
N ALA A 184 -11.01 44.54 -6.79
CA ALA A 184 -11.64 44.95 -8.04
C ALA A 184 -12.75 46.00 -7.79
N ALA A 185 -13.04 46.81 -8.80
CA ALA A 185 -14.13 47.79 -8.75
C ALA A 185 -15.48 47.08 -8.49
N GLY A 186 -16.27 47.63 -7.56
CA GLY A 186 -17.50 47.00 -7.07
C GLY A 186 -17.32 46.25 -5.75
N ALA A 187 -16.23 46.49 -5.01
CA ALA A 187 -16.04 46.01 -3.65
C ALA A 187 -17.02 46.65 -2.64
N SER A 188 -17.36 47.91 -2.89
CA SER A 188 -18.54 48.62 -2.38
C SER A 188 -18.96 49.71 -3.38
N ARG A 189 -20.01 50.48 -3.11
CA ARG A 189 -20.49 51.56 -3.99
C ARG A 189 -21.17 52.68 -3.23
N HIS A 190 -21.28 53.87 -3.83
CA HIS A 190 -21.86 55.05 -3.19
C HIS A 190 -22.55 56.02 -4.16
N TYR A 191 -23.31 56.96 -3.59
CA TYR A 191 -23.71 58.26 -4.15
C TYR A 191 -23.39 59.31 -3.09
N GLN A 192 -22.79 60.44 -3.48
CA GLN A 192 -22.42 61.54 -2.58
C GLN A 192 -22.81 62.88 -3.21
N LEU A 193 -23.24 63.85 -2.39
CA LEU A 193 -23.59 65.19 -2.89
C LEU A 193 -23.44 66.28 -1.82
N ASP A 194 -23.17 67.50 -2.29
CA ASP A 194 -23.11 68.73 -1.49
C ASP A 194 -24.27 69.69 -1.81
N HIS A 195 -25.37 69.53 -1.08
CA HIS A 195 -26.58 70.36 -1.25
C HIS A 195 -27.15 70.90 0.07
N GLY A 196 -26.80 70.33 1.22
CA GLY A 196 -27.25 70.80 2.55
C GLY A 196 -28.75 70.65 2.85
N VAL A 197 -29.57 70.18 1.91
CA VAL A 197 -31.04 70.05 2.04
C VAL A 197 -31.57 68.81 1.32
N ILE A 198 -31.10 68.52 0.11
CA ILE A 198 -31.41 67.26 -0.58
C ILE A 198 -30.53 66.14 -0.02
N SER A 199 -31.08 64.95 0.17
CA SER A 199 -30.32 63.77 0.62
C SER A 199 -29.90 62.90 -0.56
N ALA A 200 -28.69 62.33 -0.50
CA ALA A 200 -28.21 61.30 -1.42
C ALA A 200 -29.09 60.03 -1.43
N CYS A 201 -29.89 59.84 -0.39
CA CYS A 201 -30.72 58.65 -0.17
C CYS A 201 -31.92 58.49 -1.09
N ILE A 202 -32.24 59.51 -1.91
CA ILE A 202 -33.29 59.43 -2.94
C ILE A 202 -32.73 59.08 -4.32
N PHE A 203 -31.41 58.98 -4.46
CA PHE A 203 -30.71 58.63 -5.70
C PHE A 203 -30.08 57.25 -5.58
N ASP A 204 -29.97 56.53 -6.69
CA ASP A 204 -29.26 55.26 -6.73
C ASP A 204 -27.75 55.49 -6.72
N THR A 205 -27.02 54.64 -6.01
CA THR A 205 -25.55 54.66 -5.99
C THR A 205 -25.00 54.38 -7.38
N ASP A 206 -24.04 55.17 -7.85
CA ASP A 206 -23.52 55.19 -9.21
C ASP A 206 -21.99 54.95 -9.28
N VAL A 207 -21.24 55.40 -8.28
CA VAL A 207 -19.78 55.20 -8.18
C VAL A 207 -19.43 53.89 -7.48
N THR A 208 -18.47 53.14 -8.03
CA THR A 208 -17.94 51.91 -7.41
C THR A 208 -16.58 52.15 -6.75
N ASN A 209 -16.34 51.43 -5.65
CA ASN A 209 -15.10 51.47 -4.87
C ASN A 209 -14.28 50.19 -5.05
N THR A 210 -12.97 50.29 -4.78
CA THR A 210 -11.99 49.19 -4.70
C THR A 210 -11.67 48.77 -3.25
N THR A 211 -12.50 49.20 -2.31
CA THR A 211 -12.36 48.98 -0.87
C THR A 211 -13.61 48.35 -0.28
N LYS A 212 -13.45 47.36 0.59
CA LYS A 212 -14.56 46.72 1.32
C LYS A 212 -14.31 46.78 2.83
N PRO A 213 -15.15 47.48 3.61
CA PRO A 213 -15.01 47.58 5.06
C PRO A 213 -15.05 46.22 5.77
N TYR A 214 -14.39 46.14 6.92
CA TYR A 214 -14.63 45.10 7.91
C TYR A 214 -15.92 45.43 8.65
N VAL A 215 -16.78 44.44 8.87
CA VAL A 215 -18.01 44.59 9.67
C VAL A 215 -18.04 43.54 10.77
N ARG A 216 -18.51 43.92 11.95
CA ARG A 216 -18.90 42.97 12.99
C ARG A 216 -20.42 42.95 13.09
N PHE A 217 -21.01 41.77 12.97
CA PHE A 217 -22.41 41.55 13.35
C PHE A 217 -22.46 41.00 14.77
N THR A 218 -23.39 41.50 15.58
CA THR A 218 -23.74 40.88 16.86
C THR A 218 -25.12 40.29 16.73
N GLY A 219 -25.27 39.00 17.04
CA GLY A 219 -26.54 38.30 16.92
C GLY A 219 -26.61 37.04 17.77
N THR A 220 -27.82 36.51 17.95
CA THR A 220 -28.03 35.20 18.57
C THR A 220 -28.06 34.13 17.49
N GLY A 221 -27.29 33.06 17.67
CA GLY A 221 -27.45 31.85 16.86
C GLY A 221 -28.82 31.23 17.12
N VAL A 222 -29.50 30.78 16.07
CA VAL A 222 -30.74 30.02 16.21
C VAL A 222 -30.38 28.58 16.57
N PRO A 223 -30.98 27.97 17.62
CA PRO A 223 -30.86 26.54 17.87
C PRO A 223 -31.27 25.79 16.62
N CYS A 224 -30.62 24.67 16.32
CA CYS A 224 -31.17 23.77 15.31
C CYS A 224 -32.65 23.44 15.64
N SER A 225 -33.44 23.19 14.60
CA SER A 225 -34.87 22.90 14.75
C SER A 225 -35.32 21.87 13.73
N GLY A 226 -36.22 20.97 14.12
CA GLY A 226 -36.66 19.86 13.28
C GLY A 226 -35.68 18.68 13.27
N LEU A 227 -36.15 17.55 12.73
CA LEU A 227 -35.38 16.30 12.70
C LEU A 227 -34.20 16.42 11.72
N PRO A 228 -32.95 16.17 12.16
CA PRO A 228 -31.79 16.14 11.27
C PRO A 228 -31.94 15.16 10.10
N ALA A 229 -31.50 15.56 8.90
CA ALA A 229 -31.57 14.74 7.68
C ALA A 229 -30.16 14.56 7.04
N PRO A 230 -29.23 13.87 7.71
CA PRO A 230 -27.80 13.86 7.37
C PRO A 230 -27.43 13.24 6.00
N GLY A 231 -28.37 12.54 5.36
CA GLY A 231 -28.15 11.94 4.03
C GLY A 231 -27.20 10.75 4.08
N ASN A 232 -26.38 10.61 3.04
CA ASN A 232 -25.35 9.58 2.96
C ASN A 232 -24.05 10.01 3.65
N PRO A 233 -23.33 9.12 4.35
CA PRO A 233 -21.92 9.31 4.62
C PRO A 233 -21.11 9.33 3.31
N THR A 234 -20.07 10.14 3.25
CA THR A 234 -19.05 10.12 2.20
C THR A 234 -17.75 9.55 2.77
N GLY A 235 -17.06 8.74 1.98
CA GLY A 235 -15.83 8.03 2.33
C GLY A 235 -15.35 7.19 1.14
N PRO A 236 -14.22 6.47 1.27
CA PRO A 236 -13.74 5.58 0.22
C PRO A 236 -14.61 4.32 0.10
N ALA A 237 -14.60 3.67 -1.08
CA ALA A 237 -15.30 2.41 -1.28
C ALA A 237 -14.61 1.22 -0.59
N THR A 238 -13.28 1.27 -0.48
CA THR A 238 -12.43 0.28 0.20
C THR A 238 -11.34 0.97 1.02
N ALA A 239 -10.79 0.28 2.02
CA ALA A 239 -9.67 0.75 2.80
C ALA A 239 -8.66 -0.36 3.06
N CYS A 240 -7.39 0.00 3.22
CA CYS A 240 -6.32 -0.94 3.56
C CYS A 240 -6.31 -1.29 5.06
N PRO A 241 -5.86 -2.50 5.44
CA PRO A 241 -5.84 -2.94 6.83
C PRO A 241 -5.09 -1.96 7.75
N GLY A 242 -5.78 -1.40 8.74
CA GLY A 242 -5.19 -0.48 9.72
C GLY A 242 -4.89 0.94 9.20
N VAL A 243 -5.11 1.23 7.91
CA VAL A 243 -4.90 2.57 7.35
C VAL A 243 -6.09 3.48 7.69
N ASN A 244 -5.80 4.71 8.12
CA ASN A 244 -6.82 5.72 8.43
C ASN A 244 -7.45 6.29 7.15
N PHE A 245 -8.76 6.48 7.18
CA PHE A 245 -9.54 7.21 6.19
C PHE A 245 -10.57 8.13 6.87
N ASP A 246 -10.99 9.15 6.15
CA ASP A 246 -11.96 10.14 6.63
C ASP A 246 -13.38 9.85 6.14
N LEU A 247 -14.33 10.10 7.03
CA LEU A 247 -15.78 10.05 6.80
C LEU A 247 -16.39 11.42 7.05
N ALA A 248 -17.31 11.84 6.18
CA ALA A 248 -18.10 13.05 6.33
C ALA A 248 -19.58 12.79 5.99
N LEU A 249 -20.44 13.80 6.19
CA LEU A 249 -21.86 13.71 5.88
C LEU A 249 -22.20 14.55 4.65
N GLN A 250 -23.06 14.01 3.78
CA GLN A 250 -23.61 14.71 2.63
C GLN A 250 -24.35 15.98 3.03
N ASN A 251 -25.16 15.93 4.10
CA ASN A 251 -25.92 17.07 4.59
C ASN A 251 -25.53 17.43 6.03
N LEU A 252 -24.94 18.60 6.24
CA LEU A 252 -24.76 19.16 7.58
C LEU A 252 -26.08 19.75 8.10
N THR A 253 -26.37 19.57 9.38
CA THR A 253 -27.57 20.14 10.00
C THR A 253 -27.30 21.58 10.44
N PRO A 254 -28.10 22.57 10.00
CA PRO A 254 -27.89 23.97 10.37
C PRO A 254 -28.35 24.30 11.80
N GLY A 255 -27.84 25.42 12.32
CA GLY A 255 -28.17 25.94 13.65
C GLY A 255 -27.21 25.49 14.75
N THR A 256 -27.30 26.12 15.92
CA THR A 256 -26.41 25.83 17.06
C THR A 256 -26.92 24.66 17.91
N GLY A 257 -26.00 23.94 18.55
CA GLY A 257 -26.32 22.85 19.49
C GLY A 257 -26.49 21.47 18.87
N VAL A 258 -26.19 21.31 17.57
CA VAL A 258 -26.13 20.01 16.90
C VAL A 258 -25.00 19.16 17.49
N THR A 259 -25.26 17.89 17.77
CA THR A 259 -24.25 16.90 18.19
C THR A 259 -24.23 15.69 17.26
N TYR A 260 -23.08 15.03 17.17
CA TYR A 260 -22.87 13.87 16.30
C TYR A 260 -22.44 12.66 17.14
N GLN A 261 -22.76 11.46 16.67
CA GLN A 261 -22.18 10.20 17.13
C GLN A 261 -21.97 9.31 15.92
N TRP A 262 -20.71 9.14 15.51
CA TRP A 262 -20.34 8.17 14.49
C TRP A 262 -20.39 6.75 15.06
N GLN A 263 -20.75 5.79 14.23
CA GLN A 263 -20.88 4.39 14.59
C GLN A 263 -20.32 3.50 13.47
N SER A 264 -19.72 2.38 13.85
CA SER A 264 -19.41 1.26 12.95
C SER A 264 -20.14 -0.01 13.36
N ALA A 265 -20.39 -0.92 12.42
CA ALA A 265 -20.97 -2.25 12.67
C ALA A 265 -20.56 -3.26 11.58
N SER A 266 -20.73 -4.55 11.85
CA SER A 266 -20.48 -5.62 10.86
C SER A 266 -21.64 -5.83 9.87
N ASP A 267 -22.79 -5.17 10.07
CA ASP A 267 -24.00 -5.32 9.27
C ASP A 267 -24.67 -3.97 8.97
N ALA A 268 -25.36 -3.88 7.82
CA ALA A 268 -26.05 -2.65 7.40
C ALA A 268 -27.17 -2.19 8.34
N ALA A 269 -27.73 -3.08 9.17
CA ALA A 269 -28.76 -2.73 10.15
C ALA A 269 -28.18 -2.23 11.49
N PHE A 270 -26.85 -2.32 11.68
CA PHE A 270 -26.15 -2.01 12.93
C PHE A 270 -26.68 -2.80 14.13
N THR A 271 -26.76 -4.11 13.97
CA THR A 271 -27.20 -5.06 15.00
C THR A 271 -26.06 -5.95 15.52
N VAL A 272 -24.95 -6.04 14.78
CA VAL A 272 -23.79 -6.89 15.07
C VAL A 272 -22.53 -6.04 15.24
N ASN A 273 -21.83 -6.22 16.36
CA ASN A 273 -20.57 -5.53 16.70
C ASN A 273 -20.63 -3.98 16.62
N LEU A 274 -21.80 -3.40 16.93
CA LEU A 274 -21.99 -1.95 16.95
C LEU A 274 -20.98 -1.30 17.91
N THR A 275 -20.17 -0.39 17.37
CA THR A 275 -19.16 0.38 18.10
C THR A 275 -19.41 1.87 17.89
N ASN A 276 -19.40 2.64 18.98
CA ASN A 276 -19.43 4.11 18.91
C ASN A 276 -18.02 4.64 18.65
N LEU A 277 -17.89 5.54 17.68
CA LEU A 277 -16.66 6.25 17.32
C LEU A 277 -16.71 7.68 17.93
N GLY A 278 -16.17 8.68 17.24
CA GLY A 278 -16.15 10.08 17.66
C GLY A 278 -17.46 10.85 17.46
N THR A 279 -17.44 12.10 17.92
CA THR A 279 -18.61 12.99 18.03
C THR A 279 -18.47 14.32 17.27
N ALA A 280 -17.46 14.42 16.41
CA ALA A 280 -17.28 15.55 15.50
C ALA A 280 -18.15 15.40 14.23
N SER A 281 -18.26 16.48 13.45
CA SER A 281 -19.01 16.48 12.18
C SER A 281 -18.36 15.64 11.07
N THR A 282 -17.09 15.26 11.25
CA THR A 282 -16.35 14.28 10.44
C THR A 282 -15.71 13.24 11.36
N GLN A 283 -15.27 12.11 10.80
CA GLN A 283 -14.64 11.01 11.54
C GLN A 283 -13.46 10.41 10.77
N THR A 284 -12.26 10.46 11.34
CA THR A 284 -11.12 9.67 10.89
C THR A 284 -11.13 8.31 11.59
N THR A 285 -10.99 7.21 10.84
CA THR A 285 -11.01 5.85 11.42
C THR A 285 -10.23 4.86 10.53
N SER A 286 -9.87 3.70 11.07
CA SER A 286 -9.28 2.57 10.34
C SER A 286 -10.12 1.30 10.50
N GLN A 287 -9.87 0.28 9.68
CA GLN A 287 -10.48 -1.04 9.80
C GLN A 287 -9.53 -2.18 9.40
N THR A 288 -9.79 -3.40 9.85
CA THR A 288 -9.07 -4.63 9.43
C THR A 288 -9.99 -5.67 8.77
N THR A 289 -11.30 -5.40 8.75
CA THR A 289 -12.34 -6.17 8.06
C THR A 289 -13.35 -5.18 7.45
N PRO A 290 -14.16 -5.57 6.46
CA PRO A 290 -15.22 -4.69 5.95
C PRO A 290 -16.19 -4.27 7.06
N LEU A 291 -16.54 -2.99 7.12
CA LEU A 291 -17.46 -2.43 8.12
C LEU A 291 -18.46 -1.46 7.48
N TYR A 292 -19.65 -1.39 8.09
CA TYR A 292 -20.64 -0.36 7.81
C TYR A 292 -20.47 0.82 8.75
N TYR A 293 -20.54 2.04 8.22
CA TYR A 293 -20.43 3.29 8.97
C TYR A 293 -21.70 4.14 8.83
N ARG A 294 -22.09 4.82 9.91
CA ARG A 294 -23.17 5.83 9.92
C ARG A 294 -22.91 6.89 10.96
N ALA A 295 -23.59 8.03 10.86
CA ALA A 295 -23.65 9.03 11.93
C ALA A 295 -25.09 9.19 12.43
N GLN A 296 -25.25 9.26 13.75
CA GLN A 296 -26.43 9.80 14.39
C GLN A 296 -26.20 11.30 14.62
N VAL A 297 -27.10 12.14 14.13
CA VAL A 297 -27.04 13.60 14.28
C VAL A 297 -28.22 14.03 15.12
N THR A 298 -27.94 14.62 16.28
CA THR A 298 -28.96 15.02 17.24
C THR A 298 -29.11 16.54 17.27
N CYS A 299 -30.36 16.97 17.14
CA CYS A 299 -30.76 18.34 17.40
C CYS A 299 -31.60 18.40 18.69
N PRO A 300 -31.20 19.15 19.73
CA PRO A 300 -31.92 19.19 21.02
C PRO A 300 -33.41 19.59 20.90
N GLY A 301 -33.76 20.45 19.95
CA GLY A 301 -35.14 20.88 19.68
C GLY A 301 -35.89 20.08 18.61
N GLY A 302 -35.28 19.03 18.05
CA GLY A 302 -35.81 18.33 16.87
C GLY A 302 -35.65 16.81 16.83
N GLY A 303 -34.88 16.23 17.76
CA GLY A 303 -34.62 14.79 17.83
C GLY A 303 -33.35 14.35 17.08
N THR A 304 -33.20 13.04 16.89
CA THR A 304 -32.00 12.42 16.31
C THR A 304 -32.30 11.84 14.93
N GLY A 305 -31.69 12.42 13.91
CA GLY A 305 -31.61 11.83 12.57
C GLY A 305 -30.47 10.82 12.49
N THR A 306 -30.56 9.84 11.60
CA THR A 306 -29.50 8.87 11.34
C THR A 306 -29.19 8.86 9.84
N SER A 307 -27.91 8.83 9.48
CA SER A 307 -27.50 8.72 8.07
C SER A 307 -27.84 7.33 7.51
N THR A 308 -27.80 7.17 6.20
CA THR A 308 -27.75 5.83 5.61
C THR A 308 -26.45 5.11 6.02
N PRO A 309 -26.41 3.76 5.96
CA PRO A 309 -25.17 2.99 6.06
C PRO A 309 -24.26 3.19 4.83
N LEU A 310 -22.97 3.39 5.07
CA LEU A 310 -21.90 3.27 4.06
C LEU A 310 -21.08 2.01 4.34
N LEU A 311 -20.99 1.07 3.41
CA LEU A 311 -20.02 -0.03 3.48
C LEU A 311 -18.66 0.47 2.99
N VAL A 312 -17.61 0.26 3.78
CA VAL A 312 -16.22 0.36 3.33
C VAL A 312 -15.66 -1.07 3.27
N GLY A 313 -15.31 -1.54 2.08
CA GLY A 313 -14.69 -2.85 1.86
C GLY A 313 -13.21 -2.88 2.28
N MET A 314 -12.57 -4.04 2.18
CA MET A 314 -11.10 -4.09 2.22
C MET A 314 -10.54 -3.92 0.82
N SER A 315 -9.50 -3.11 0.67
CA SER A 315 -8.69 -3.13 -0.55
C SER A 315 -7.92 -4.47 -0.61
N PRO A 316 -7.67 -5.01 -1.82
CA PRO A 316 -6.73 -6.12 -2.01
C PRO A 316 -5.35 -5.80 -1.41
N PHE A 317 -4.62 -6.82 -0.96
CA PHE A 317 -3.31 -6.62 -0.31
C PHE A 317 -2.29 -5.94 -1.24
N TYR A 318 -2.33 -6.25 -2.53
CA TYR A 318 -1.45 -5.68 -3.56
C TYR A 318 -1.73 -4.19 -3.85
N ASP A 319 -2.94 -3.70 -3.56
CA ASP A 319 -3.28 -2.26 -3.64
C ASP A 319 -2.93 -1.51 -2.35
N CYS A 320 -2.36 -2.20 -1.34
CA CYS A 320 -2.04 -1.64 -0.02
C CYS A 320 -0.55 -1.38 0.24
N GLY A 321 0.30 -1.60 -0.76
CA GLY A 321 1.71 -1.24 -0.69
C GLY A 321 1.90 0.26 -0.44
N CYS A 322 2.85 0.63 0.42
CA CYS A 322 3.17 2.03 0.65
C CYS A 322 3.63 2.73 -0.64
N VAL A 323 3.24 3.98 -0.89
CA VAL A 323 3.76 4.77 -2.02
C VAL A 323 4.75 5.80 -1.48
N GLY A 324 6.01 5.71 -1.91
CA GLY A 324 7.06 6.67 -1.53
C GLY A 324 6.80 8.04 -2.17
N THR A 325 6.98 9.13 -1.43
CA THR A 325 6.73 10.47 -1.96
C THR A 325 7.83 10.93 -2.90
N THR A 326 7.45 11.60 -3.99
CA THR A 326 8.36 12.36 -4.85
C THR A 326 7.91 13.82 -4.93
N THR A 327 8.87 14.75 -4.92
CA THR A 327 8.61 16.17 -4.55
C THR A 327 9.06 17.19 -5.58
N GLY A 328 9.93 16.82 -6.52
CA GLY A 328 10.40 17.64 -7.62
C GLY A 328 10.13 17.08 -9.02
N SER A 329 9.55 15.87 -9.12
CA SER A 329 9.33 15.20 -10.40
C SER A 329 8.38 15.96 -11.32
N SER A 330 8.56 15.80 -12.63
CA SER A 330 7.58 16.22 -13.62
C SER A 330 7.61 15.35 -14.89
N CYS A 331 6.51 15.35 -15.64
CA CYS A 331 6.43 14.78 -17.00
C CYS A 331 7.55 15.22 -17.96
N ALA A 332 8.20 16.36 -17.70
CA ALA A 332 9.26 16.90 -18.54
C ALA A 332 10.69 16.58 -18.03
N ILE A 333 10.82 15.94 -16.87
CA ILE A 333 12.11 15.74 -16.18
C ILE A 333 12.43 14.25 -16.00
N ASP A 334 11.52 13.45 -15.47
CA ASP A 334 11.84 12.18 -14.79
C ASP A 334 10.62 11.25 -14.60
N HIS A 335 9.94 10.89 -15.69
CA HIS A 335 8.79 9.98 -15.69
C HIS A 335 9.07 8.69 -16.48
N ILE A 336 8.43 7.59 -16.09
CA ILE A 336 8.44 6.33 -16.83
C ILE A 336 7.61 6.52 -18.10
N THR A 337 8.15 6.13 -19.25
CA THR A 337 7.51 6.30 -20.57
C THR A 337 6.89 5.01 -21.09
N ASN A 338 7.41 3.86 -20.67
CA ASN A 338 6.88 2.55 -21.02
C ASN A 338 7.40 1.46 -20.08
N VAL A 339 6.56 0.47 -19.77
CA VAL A 339 6.97 -0.78 -19.12
C VAL A 339 6.61 -1.96 -20.01
N THR A 340 7.61 -2.79 -20.31
CA THR A 340 7.40 -4.11 -20.92
C THR A 340 7.70 -5.22 -19.91
N PHE A 341 6.79 -6.17 -19.78
CA PHE A 341 6.96 -7.40 -19.01
C PHE A 341 6.55 -8.57 -19.92
N THR A 342 7.52 -9.27 -20.49
CA THR A 342 7.32 -10.12 -21.68
C THR A 342 6.74 -11.52 -21.38
N SER A 343 5.84 -11.63 -20.39
CA SER A 343 5.33 -12.93 -19.93
C SER A 343 4.59 -13.69 -21.04
N ALA A 344 4.75 -15.01 -21.09
CA ALA A 344 4.29 -15.82 -22.22
C ALA A 344 2.76 -15.92 -22.36
N ALA A 345 1.99 -15.77 -21.26
CA ALA A 345 0.53 -15.88 -21.30
C ALA A 345 -0.15 -14.53 -21.56
N THR A 346 0.16 -13.50 -20.77
CA THR A 346 -0.46 -12.17 -20.85
C THR A 346 0.60 -11.08 -20.70
N PRO A 347 1.38 -10.75 -21.74
CA PRO A 347 2.46 -9.76 -21.63
C PRO A 347 1.93 -8.35 -21.38
N ILE A 348 2.65 -7.56 -20.58
CA ILE A 348 2.45 -6.12 -20.47
C ILE A 348 3.39 -5.41 -21.45
N ASN A 349 2.85 -4.44 -22.18
CA ASN A 349 3.60 -3.44 -22.92
C ASN A 349 2.82 -2.13 -22.79
N ASN A 350 2.94 -1.50 -21.62
CA ASN A 350 2.19 -0.31 -21.28
C ASN A 350 2.96 0.94 -21.70
N THR A 351 2.36 1.78 -22.55
CA THR A 351 2.91 3.12 -22.81
C THR A 351 2.35 4.06 -21.76
N SER A 352 3.19 4.41 -20.80
CA SER A 352 2.82 5.18 -19.63
C SER A 352 2.31 6.57 -20.02
N THR A 353 1.23 6.99 -19.38
CA THR A 353 0.71 8.35 -19.50
C THR A 353 1.11 9.10 -18.25
N CYS A 354 1.78 10.25 -18.39
CA CYS A 354 2.20 11.03 -17.23
C CYS A 354 1.00 11.61 -16.45
N ASN A 355 0.49 10.82 -15.50
CA ASN A 355 -0.59 11.16 -14.60
C ASN A 355 -0.01 11.83 -13.35
N SER A 356 -0.83 12.56 -12.59
CA SER A 356 -0.43 13.16 -11.30
C SER A 356 0.83 14.06 -11.33
N GLY A 357 1.27 14.49 -12.51
CA GLY A 357 2.53 15.21 -12.70
C GLY A 357 3.79 14.32 -12.73
N GLY A 358 3.70 13.00 -12.95
CA GLY A 358 4.86 12.12 -13.10
C GLY A 358 5.48 11.67 -11.78
N THR A 359 4.64 11.52 -10.74
CA THR A 359 5.06 11.10 -9.40
C THR A 359 4.61 9.67 -9.09
N TYR A 360 3.36 9.35 -9.43
CA TYR A 360 2.74 8.04 -9.22
C TYR A 360 1.63 7.79 -10.25
N SER A 361 1.62 6.59 -10.82
CA SER A 361 0.61 6.10 -11.75
C SER A 361 0.16 4.68 -11.37
N ASP A 362 -1.15 4.48 -11.25
CA ASP A 362 -1.75 3.20 -10.83
C ASP A 362 -2.37 2.48 -12.04
N TYR A 363 -1.88 1.28 -12.32
CA TYR A 363 -2.35 0.42 -13.39
C TYR A 363 -3.01 -0.89 -12.91
N THR A 364 -3.14 -1.14 -11.59
CA THR A 364 -3.63 -2.43 -11.05
C THR A 364 -5.07 -2.74 -11.48
N GLY A 365 -5.91 -1.71 -11.60
CA GLY A 365 -7.29 -1.82 -12.04
C GLY A 365 -7.57 -1.44 -13.50
N SER A 366 -6.57 -0.94 -14.26
CA SER A 366 -6.76 -0.43 -15.63
C SER A 366 -6.15 -1.32 -16.72
N LEU A 367 -5.26 -2.25 -16.35
CA LEU A 367 -4.69 -3.26 -17.24
C LEU A 367 -5.01 -4.69 -16.74
N PRO A 368 -5.06 -5.70 -17.63
CA PRO A 368 -5.12 -7.09 -17.20
C PRO A 368 -3.82 -7.50 -16.50
N ALA A 369 -3.92 -8.38 -15.50
CA ALA A 369 -2.74 -8.90 -14.82
C ALA A 369 -1.82 -9.68 -15.77
N ALA A 370 -0.51 -9.50 -15.62
CA ALA A 370 0.48 -10.29 -16.35
C ALA A 370 0.36 -11.78 -15.99
N GLY A 371 0.64 -12.69 -16.93
CA GLY A 371 0.45 -14.13 -16.72
C GLY A 371 1.76 -14.90 -16.73
N VAL A 372 2.21 -15.36 -15.55
CA VAL A 372 3.48 -16.10 -15.36
C VAL A 372 3.25 -17.39 -14.60
N SER A 373 4.24 -18.28 -14.62
CA SER A 373 4.34 -19.46 -13.76
C SER A 373 5.55 -19.37 -12.83
N GLN A 374 5.52 -20.13 -11.74
CA GLN A 374 6.74 -20.40 -10.95
C GLN A 374 7.87 -20.92 -11.87
N LEU A 375 9.12 -20.58 -11.55
CA LEU A 375 10.33 -20.82 -12.36
C LEU A 375 10.42 -20.08 -13.71
N ASP A 376 9.43 -19.25 -14.08
CA ASP A 376 9.58 -18.40 -15.26
C ASP A 376 10.71 -17.36 -15.06
N ASN A 377 11.43 -17.09 -16.15
CA ASN A 377 12.36 -15.96 -16.25
C ASN A 377 11.78 -15.00 -17.30
N VAL A 378 11.23 -13.88 -16.82
CA VAL A 378 10.53 -12.91 -17.67
C VAL A 378 11.44 -11.72 -17.94
N ALA A 379 11.64 -11.36 -19.21
CA ALA A 379 12.38 -10.15 -19.56
C ALA A 379 11.55 -8.92 -19.20
N VAL A 380 12.23 -7.94 -18.59
CA VAL A 380 11.64 -6.68 -18.14
C VAL A 380 12.40 -5.53 -18.78
N THR A 381 11.68 -4.58 -19.34
CA THR A 381 12.22 -3.29 -19.80
C THR A 381 11.42 -2.18 -19.16
N VAL A 382 12.09 -1.25 -18.48
CA VAL A 382 11.49 0.02 -18.04
C VAL A 382 12.14 1.15 -18.85
N SER A 383 11.32 1.84 -19.63
CA SER A 383 11.70 2.99 -20.42
C SER A 383 11.39 4.27 -19.64
N VAL A 384 12.27 5.26 -19.70
CA VAL A 384 12.17 6.50 -18.91
C VAL A 384 12.44 7.70 -19.83
N ILE A 385 12.09 8.91 -19.42
CA ILE A 385 12.27 10.09 -20.27
C ILE A 385 13.77 10.39 -20.56
N PRO A 386 14.14 10.83 -21.78
CA PRO A 386 15.51 11.19 -22.14
C PRO A 386 16.18 12.37 -21.39
N ASN A 387 16.55 12.19 -20.12
CA ASN A 387 17.16 13.25 -19.31
C ASN A 387 18.18 12.75 -18.25
N GLY A 388 19.46 13.06 -18.46
CA GLY A 388 20.56 12.88 -17.49
C GLY A 388 20.75 11.47 -16.91
N ASP A 389 21.21 11.40 -15.65
CA ASP A 389 21.51 10.17 -14.92
C ASP A 389 20.23 9.61 -14.24
N GLN A 390 19.59 8.64 -14.87
CA GLN A 390 18.41 7.97 -14.32
C GLN A 390 18.74 6.55 -13.84
N TYR A 391 17.80 5.97 -13.10
CA TYR A 391 17.81 4.59 -12.65
C TYR A 391 16.38 4.05 -12.72
N ALA A 392 16.22 2.75 -12.94
CA ALA A 392 14.96 2.07 -12.75
C ALA A 392 15.15 0.72 -12.04
N ALA A 393 14.11 0.24 -11.37
CA ALA A 393 14.04 -1.11 -10.81
C ALA A 393 12.59 -1.57 -10.65
N GLY A 394 12.39 -2.84 -10.32
CA GLY A 394 11.07 -3.37 -9.99
C GLY A 394 11.03 -4.31 -8.79
N TRP A 395 9.82 -4.73 -8.42
CA TRP A 395 9.53 -5.72 -7.37
C TRP A 395 8.27 -6.52 -7.75
N ILE A 396 8.15 -7.76 -7.29
CA ILE A 396 6.91 -8.56 -7.31
C ILE A 396 6.71 -9.15 -5.92
N ASP A 397 5.57 -8.88 -5.29
CA ASP A 397 5.20 -9.42 -3.96
C ASP A 397 4.96 -10.94 -4.10
N TYR A 398 5.99 -11.75 -3.84
CA TYR A 398 6.00 -13.19 -4.04
C TYR A 398 5.39 -13.95 -2.85
N ASP A 399 5.34 -13.35 -1.66
CA ASP A 399 4.81 -13.98 -0.44
C ASP A 399 3.41 -13.49 -0.01
N HIS A 400 2.83 -12.57 -0.80
CA HIS A 400 1.54 -11.91 -0.59
C HIS A 400 1.46 -11.13 0.73
N SER A 401 2.58 -10.56 1.17
CA SER A 401 2.67 -9.73 2.37
C SER A 401 1.95 -8.38 2.24
N GLY A 402 1.77 -7.87 1.01
CA GLY A 402 1.38 -6.48 0.76
C GLY A 402 2.53 -5.49 0.95
N THR A 403 3.76 -5.99 1.15
CA THR A 403 5.00 -5.22 1.11
C THR A 403 5.86 -5.67 -0.08
N TYR A 404 6.99 -4.98 -0.28
CA TYR A 404 7.91 -5.25 -1.38
C TYR A 404 9.32 -5.34 -0.81
N GLU A 405 9.80 -6.56 -0.62
CA GLU A 405 11.00 -6.91 0.14
C GLU A 405 12.27 -6.85 -0.73
N ALA A 406 13.45 -6.81 -0.08
CA ALA A 406 14.72 -6.88 -0.79
C ALA A 406 14.96 -8.22 -1.52
N SER A 407 14.27 -9.30 -1.12
CA SER A 407 14.27 -10.61 -1.78
C SER A 407 13.46 -10.64 -3.08
N GLU A 408 12.67 -9.61 -3.34
CA GLU A 408 11.71 -9.53 -4.44
C GLU A 408 12.17 -8.56 -5.54
N PHE A 409 13.31 -7.93 -5.32
CA PHE A 409 13.87 -6.90 -6.16
C PHE A 409 14.29 -7.43 -7.54
N ILE A 410 13.71 -6.84 -8.58
CA ILE A 410 14.11 -7.00 -9.97
C ILE A 410 15.15 -5.91 -10.27
N ALA A 411 16.42 -6.33 -10.30
CA ALA A 411 17.50 -5.47 -10.76
C ALA A 411 17.35 -5.18 -12.26
N LEU A 412 17.26 -3.90 -12.62
CA LEU A 412 17.28 -3.44 -14.01
C LEU A 412 18.56 -2.62 -14.23
N THR A 413 19.23 -2.86 -15.36
CA THR A 413 20.52 -2.25 -15.71
C THR A 413 20.49 -1.72 -17.14
N ASP A 414 21.27 -0.67 -17.43
CA ASP A 414 21.51 -0.22 -18.79
C ASP A 414 22.52 -1.17 -19.48
N ALA A 415 22.11 -1.75 -20.61
CA ALA A 415 22.90 -2.82 -21.25
C ALA A 415 24.21 -2.33 -21.92
N ASP A 416 24.28 -1.04 -22.24
CA ASP A 416 25.31 -0.47 -23.14
C ASP A 416 26.27 0.54 -22.49
N GLY A 417 26.05 0.94 -21.22
CA GLY A 417 26.92 1.88 -20.50
C GLY A 417 27.02 3.30 -21.11
N MET A 418 26.13 3.64 -22.05
CA MET A 418 26.02 4.93 -22.73
C MET A 418 24.54 5.30 -22.88
N GLN A 419 23.97 6.05 -21.94
CA GLN A 419 22.59 6.59 -21.94
C GLN A 419 21.61 5.96 -22.96
N PRO A 420 21.08 4.76 -22.70
CA PRO A 420 19.75 4.40 -23.15
C PRO A 420 18.81 4.62 -21.98
N TRP A 421 17.72 5.35 -22.18
CA TRP A 421 16.67 5.49 -21.14
C TRP A 421 15.76 4.26 -21.13
N PHE A 422 16.39 3.07 -21.15
CA PHE A 422 15.83 1.73 -21.25
C PHE A 422 16.62 0.81 -20.31
N TYR A 423 16.02 0.47 -19.18
CA TYR A 423 16.62 -0.38 -18.15
C TYR A 423 16.10 -1.79 -18.31
N ASN A 424 17.00 -2.72 -18.56
CA ASN A 424 16.70 -4.10 -18.90
C ASN A 424 17.06 -5.02 -17.73
N GLY A 425 16.26 -6.04 -17.49
CA GLY A 425 16.57 -7.07 -16.51
C GLY A 425 15.68 -8.30 -16.67
N THR A 426 15.72 -9.19 -15.68
CA THR A 426 14.95 -10.43 -15.68
C THR A 426 14.27 -10.60 -14.32
N ALA A 427 12.95 -10.75 -14.34
CA ALA A 427 12.19 -11.19 -13.18
C ALA A 427 12.20 -12.72 -13.15
N THR A 428 12.88 -13.31 -12.16
CA THR A 428 12.87 -14.75 -11.91
C THR A 428 11.79 -15.07 -10.89
N ILE A 429 10.73 -15.76 -11.30
CA ILE A 429 9.64 -16.16 -10.40
C ILE A 429 10.10 -17.37 -9.58
N PRO A 430 10.29 -17.28 -8.25
CA PRO A 430 10.83 -18.39 -7.47
C PRO A 430 9.80 -19.52 -7.33
N ILE A 431 10.30 -20.76 -7.14
CA ILE A 431 9.44 -21.94 -6.91
C ILE A 431 8.63 -21.87 -5.59
N THR A 432 9.05 -20.97 -4.70
CA THR A 432 8.41 -20.65 -3.42
C THR A 432 7.37 -19.52 -3.50
N ALA A 433 7.25 -18.82 -4.64
CA ALA A 433 6.24 -17.77 -4.80
C ALA A 433 4.83 -18.36 -4.59
N LEU A 434 3.98 -17.65 -3.88
CA LEU A 434 2.58 -18.02 -3.74
C LEU A 434 1.86 -17.90 -5.09
N THR A 435 0.82 -18.71 -5.28
CA THR A 435 0.03 -18.72 -6.51
C THR A 435 -1.21 -17.85 -6.36
N GLY A 436 -1.64 -17.24 -7.46
CA GLY A 436 -2.72 -16.25 -7.48
C GLY A 436 -2.27 -14.90 -8.01
N ILE A 437 -3.10 -13.88 -7.81
CA ILE A 437 -2.82 -12.50 -8.21
C ILE A 437 -2.08 -11.77 -7.09
N THR A 438 -1.03 -11.02 -7.46
CA THR A 438 -0.20 -10.24 -6.55
C THR A 438 0.31 -8.95 -7.21
N GLY A 439 0.89 -8.07 -6.41
CA GLY A 439 1.41 -6.76 -6.83
C GLY A 439 2.73 -6.86 -7.56
N MET A 440 2.92 -5.98 -8.53
CA MET A 440 4.19 -5.75 -9.21
C MET A 440 4.43 -4.25 -9.34
N ARG A 441 5.58 -3.77 -8.86
CA ARG A 441 5.94 -2.36 -8.86
C ARG A 441 7.13 -2.09 -9.77
N PHE A 442 7.11 -0.97 -10.48
CA PHE A 442 8.28 -0.38 -11.11
C PHE A 442 8.51 1.04 -10.60
N ARG A 443 9.78 1.45 -10.48
CA ARG A 443 10.16 2.81 -10.07
C ARG A 443 11.26 3.35 -10.95
N SER A 444 11.24 4.66 -11.17
CA SER A 444 12.37 5.42 -11.69
C SER A 444 12.92 6.37 -10.62
N SER A 445 14.16 6.79 -10.76
CA SER A 445 14.73 7.88 -9.97
C SER A 445 15.86 8.60 -10.72
N TYR A 446 16.03 9.89 -10.43
CA TYR A 446 17.09 10.73 -10.98
C TYR A 446 18.19 10.95 -9.94
N TYR A 447 19.46 10.88 -10.37
CA TYR A 447 20.68 10.92 -9.55
C TYR A 447 20.85 9.86 -8.44
N SER A 448 19.80 9.11 -8.07
CA SER A 448 19.80 8.21 -6.93
C SER A 448 19.59 6.75 -7.38
N PRO A 449 20.60 5.87 -7.26
CA PRO A 449 20.41 4.44 -7.50
C PRO A 449 19.33 3.84 -6.61
N ILE A 450 18.45 3.04 -7.19
CA ILE A 450 17.33 2.41 -6.50
C ILE A 450 17.82 1.13 -5.80
N ALA A 451 17.74 1.09 -4.48
CA ALA A 451 18.19 -0.05 -3.67
C ALA A 451 17.07 -1.10 -3.45
N PRO A 452 17.40 -2.38 -3.21
CA PRO A 452 16.40 -3.45 -3.01
C PRO A 452 15.35 -3.18 -1.92
N ASN A 453 15.74 -2.47 -0.86
CA ASN A 453 14.86 -2.10 0.27
C ASN A 453 14.18 -0.73 0.10
N SER A 454 14.18 -0.16 -1.11
CA SER A 454 13.70 1.21 -1.38
C SER A 454 12.34 1.28 -2.11
N SER A 455 11.58 0.19 -2.11
CA SER A 455 10.26 0.07 -2.75
C SER A 455 9.26 1.18 -2.34
N CYS A 456 9.37 1.69 -1.10
CA CYS A 456 8.59 2.82 -0.59
C CYS A 456 9.43 4.05 -0.20
N ALA A 457 10.70 4.13 -0.63
CA ALA A 457 11.56 5.26 -0.29
C ALA A 457 11.08 6.57 -0.94
N ASN A 458 11.28 7.69 -0.23
CA ASN A 458 11.07 9.03 -0.79
C ASN A 458 12.25 9.39 -1.68
N TYR A 459 11.99 9.92 -2.87
CA TYR A 459 13.02 10.47 -3.76
C TYR A 459 12.73 11.94 -4.05
N GLN A 460 13.75 12.73 -4.38
CA GLN A 460 13.52 14.09 -4.85
C GLN A 460 12.87 14.09 -6.24
N TYR A 461 13.26 13.11 -7.06
CA TYR A 461 12.98 12.99 -8.48
C TYR A 461 12.79 11.51 -8.86
N GLY A 462 11.79 11.21 -9.67
CA GLY A 462 11.36 9.86 -10.09
C GLY A 462 9.84 9.65 -10.06
N GLU A 463 9.41 8.54 -10.65
CA GLU A 463 8.03 8.04 -10.68
C GLU A 463 7.92 6.64 -10.04
N THR A 464 6.71 6.26 -9.65
CA THR A 464 6.36 4.89 -9.22
C THR A 464 5.12 4.43 -9.97
N GLU A 465 5.18 3.25 -10.56
CA GLU A 465 4.07 2.62 -11.27
C GLU A 465 3.74 1.27 -10.65
N ASP A 466 2.45 1.04 -10.34
CA ASP A 466 1.97 -0.23 -9.79
C ASP A 466 1.09 -0.99 -10.79
N TYR A 467 1.33 -2.29 -10.87
CA TYR A 467 0.73 -3.27 -11.77
C TYR A 467 0.36 -4.52 -10.97
N VAL A 468 -0.30 -5.48 -11.61
CA VAL A 468 -0.60 -6.81 -11.04
C VAL A 468 -0.11 -7.93 -11.94
N VAL A 469 0.30 -9.03 -11.32
CA VAL A 469 0.73 -10.28 -11.97
C VAL A 469 -0.01 -11.46 -11.36
N THR A 470 -0.38 -12.44 -12.18
CA THR A 470 -0.96 -13.71 -11.76
C THR A 470 0.08 -14.81 -11.91
N ILE A 471 0.45 -15.42 -10.78
CA ILE A 471 1.43 -16.51 -10.68
C ILE A 471 0.69 -17.85 -10.67
N ALA A 472 0.91 -18.65 -11.71
CA ALA A 472 0.46 -20.02 -11.82
C ALA A 472 1.47 -20.99 -11.17
N PRO A 473 1.01 -22.15 -10.65
CA PRO A 473 1.92 -23.21 -10.24
C PRO A 473 2.66 -23.78 -11.45
N VAL A 474 3.94 -24.11 -11.27
CA VAL A 474 4.67 -24.94 -12.25
C VAL A 474 4.38 -26.42 -12.00
N ALA A 475 4.32 -27.20 -13.07
CA ALA A 475 4.31 -28.67 -12.97
C ALA A 475 5.58 -29.16 -12.24
N ARG A 476 5.48 -30.25 -11.47
CA ARG A 476 6.60 -30.75 -10.64
C ARG A 476 6.72 -32.27 -10.67
N ALA A 477 7.94 -32.76 -10.50
CA ALA A 477 8.25 -34.16 -10.27
C ALA A 477 8.75 -34.36 -8.82
N ALA A 478 8.09 -35.25 -8.07
CA ALA A 478 8.60 -35.76 -6.80
C ALA A 478 9.43 -37.02 -7.08
N VAL A 479 10.75 -36.91 -7.03
CA VAL A 479 11.67 -38.01 -7.33
C VAL A 479 12.32 -38.49 -6.03
N LYS A 480 12.29 -39.79 -5.77
CA LYS A 480 12.97 -40.41 -4.63
C LYS A 480 14.01 -41.43 -5.10
N VAL A 481 15.21 -41.38 -4.54
CA VAL A 481 16.36 -42.22 -4.92
C VAL A 481 17.36 -42.34 -3.78
N PHE A 482 17.99 -43.50 -3.63
CA PHE A 482 19.11 -43.68 -2.69
C PHE A 482 20.41 -44.01 -3.43
N LEU A 483 21.52 -43.44 -2.96
CA LEU A 483 22.87 -43.74 -3.45
C LEU A 483 23.53 -44.73 -2.50
N GLN A 484 24.00 -45.87 -3.01
CA GLN A 484 24.61 -46.91 -2.18
C GLN A 484 25.78 -46.40 -1.32
N GLY A 485 26.58 -45.47 -1.86
CA GLY A 485 27.80 -44.97 -1.21
C GLY A 485 27.55 -44.43 0.20
N PRO A 486 26.70 -43.41 0.34
CA PRO A 486 26.34 -42.83 1.63
C PRO A 486 25.22 -43.56 2.37
N TYR A 487 24.50 -44.51 1.76
CA TYR A 487 23.34 -45.17 2.39
C TYR A 487 23.73 -46.07 3.58
N ASP A 488 23.20 -45.75 4.76
CA ASP A 488 23.36 -46.48 6.00
C ASP A 488 22.10 -47.32 6.28
N GLU A 489 22.21 -48.63 6.05
CA GLU A 489 21.11 -49.60 6.22
C GLU A 489 20.47 -49.59 7.62
N PRO A 490 21.21 -49.47 8.75
CA PRO A 490 20.63 -49.39 10.09
C PRO A 490 19.72 -48.17 10.33
N SER A 491 20.04 -47.00 9.76
CA SER A 491 19.20 -45.80 9.88
C SER A 491 18.17 -45.66 8.76
N GLY A 492 18.36 -46.34 7.62
CA GLY A 492 17.54 -46.17 6.42
C GLY A 492 17.74 -44.82 5.73
N LEU A 493 18.84 -44.12 6.04
CA LEU A 493 19.16 -42.78 5.54
C LEU A 493 20.56 -42.77 4.90
N MET A 494 20.80 -41.83 3.99
CA MET A 494 22.13 -41.50 3.51
C MET A 494 22.90 -40.63 4.51
N SER A 495 24.23 -40.66 4.45
CA SER A 495 25.15 -39.73 5.10
C SER A 495 25.10 -38.33 4.47
N ASP A 496 25.02 -37.29 5.30
CA ASP A 496 25.15 -35.88 4.93
C ASP A 496 26.54 -35.30 5.22
N ALA A 497 27.58 -36.14 5.27
CA ALA A 497 28.94 -35.67 5.54
C ALA A 497 29.39 -34.58 4.54
N LEU A 498 29.04 -34.71 3.26
CA LEU A 498 29.52 -33.82 2.20
C LEU A 498 29.07 -32.36 2.40
N ARG A 499 27.81 -32.08 2.76
CA ARG A 499 27.32 -30.68 2.94
C ARG A 499 28.04 -29.92 4.05
N THR A 500 28.71 -30.62 4.98
CA THR A 500 29.45 -30.00 6.08
C THR A 500 30.87 -29.60 5.70
N LEU A 501 31.34 -30.03 4.51
CA LEU A 501 32.67 -29.70 4.01
C LEU A 501 32.71 -28.24 3.52
N PRO A 502 33.74 -27.46 3.88
CA PRO A 502 33.98 -26.14 3.27
C PRO A 502 34.23 -26.17 1.75
N SER A 503 34.36 -27.36 1.17
CA SER A 503 34.52 -27.60 -0.27
C SER A 503 33.26 -28.09 -0.97
N PHE A 504 32.13 -28.23 -0.26
CA PHE A 504 30.85 -28.50 -0.92
C PHE A 504 30.50 -27.34 -1.86
N PRO A 505 30.23 -27.59 -3.15
CA PRO A 505 30.10 -26.52 -4.11
C PRO A 505 28.70 -25.90 -4.02
N LEU A 506 28.66 -24.57 -3.92
CA LEU A 506 27.40 -23.80 -3.96
C LEU A 506 26.87 -23.61 -5.39
N THR A 507 27.72 -23.82 -6.40
CA THR A 507 27.33 -23.97 -7.81
C THR A 507 27.28 -25.45 -8.14
N GLU A 508 26.37 -25.86 -9.01
CA GLU A 508 26.30 -27.25 -9.47
C GLU A 508 27.64 -27.73 -10.10
N PRO A 509 28.05 -28.99 -9.88
CA PRO A 509 29.35 -29.49 -10.34
C PRO A 509 29.33 -30.10 -11.76
N PHE A 510 28.16 -30.40 -12.34
CA PHE A 510 28.03 -31.16 -13.58
C PHE A 510 28.57 -30.43 -14.80
N THR A 511 28.40 -29.10 -14.88
CA THR A 511 29.07 -28.28 -15.92
C THR A 511 30.58 -28.44 -15.86
N SER A 512 31.17 -28.40 -14.66
CA SER A 512 32.63 -28.57 -14.48
C SER A 512 33.11 -30.00 -14.76
N MET A 513 32.22 -30.99 -14.63
CA MET A 513 32.45 -32.38 -15.01
C MET A 513 32.32 -32.62 -16.52
N GLY A 514 31.91 -31.62 -17.31
CA GLY A 514 31.76 -31.71 -18.76
C GLY A 514 30.39 -32.18 -19.23
N TYR A 515 29.35 -32.15 -18.39
CA TYR A 515 27.98 -32.41 -18.86
C TYR A 515 27.48 -31.23 -19.69
N SER A 516 27.13 -31.49 -20.95
CA SER A 516 26.69 -30.46 -21.91
C SER A 516 25.49 -30.96 -22.74
N GLY A 517 24.30 -30.98 -22.13
CA GLY A 517 23.04 -31.24 -22.84
C GLY A 517 22.50 -29.98 -23.55
N ALA A 518 21.81 -30.15 -24.69
CA ALA A 518 21.20 -29.01 -25.40
C ALA A 518 20.03 -28.35 -24.65
N THR A 519 19.41 -29.11 -23.73
CA THR A 519 18.29 -28.69 -22.86
C THR A 519 18.70 -28.64 -21.38
N TYR A 520 20.01 -28.51 -21.14
CA TYR A 520 20.60 -28.42 -19.81
C TYR A 520 20.76 -26.96 -19.39
N VAL A 521 20.45 -26.66 -18.12
CA VAL A 521 20.65 -25.35 -17.52
C VAL A 521 21.90 -25.37 -16.63
N PRO A 522 23.07 -24.91 -17.13
CA PRO A 522 24.32 -24.90 -16.36
C PRO A 522 24.34 -23.78 -15.32
N GLY A 523 25.23 -23.89 -14.33
CA GLY A 523 25.54 -22.79 -13.40
C GLY A 523 24.49 -22.52 -12.32
N ALA A 524 23.55 -23.45 -12.08
CA ALA A 524 22.62 -23.38 -10.95
C ALA A 524 23.36 -23.19 -9.61
N THR A 525 22.86 -22.32 -8.74
CA THR A 525 23.47 -22.02 -7.43
C THR A 525 22.50 -22.14 -6.27
N ILE A 526 23.02 -22.50 -5.09
CA ILE A 526 22.26 -22.55 -3.83
C ILE A 526 22.86 -21.59 -2.78
N PRO A 527 22.04 -20.97 -1.92
CA PRO A 527 22.53 -20.20 -0.79
C PRO A 527 23.02 -21.12 0.34
N THR A 528 23.96 -20.64 1.17
CA THR A 528 24.52 -21.41 2.30
C THR A 528 23.47 -21.83 3.34
N SER A 529 22.32 -21.14 3.40
CA SER A 529 21.19 -21.50 4.26
C SER A 529 20.63 -22.90 3.95
N VAL A 530 20.64 -23.34 2.69
CA VAL A 530 20.19 -24.69 2.30
C VAL A 530 21.05 -25.78 2.95
N LEU A 531 22.37 -25.54 3.07
CA LEU A 531 23.28 -26.48 3.73
C LEU A 531 23.13 -26.50 5.26
N SER A 532 22.38 -25.55 5.85
CA SER A 532 22.11 -25.53 7.29
C SER A 532 20.99 -26.49 7.71
N ILE A 533 20.21 -27.03 6.77
CA ILE A 533 19.15 -28.02 7.02
C ILE A 533 19.78 -29.31 7.59
N THR A 534 19.15 -29.87 8.63
CA THR A 534 19.62 -31.08 9.35
C THR A 534 18.51 -32.12 9.49
N GLY A 535 18.86 -33.35 9.88
CA GLY A 535 17.90 -34.46 9.97
C GLY A 535 17.63 -35.08 8.61
N ASN A 536 16.47 -35.70 8.41
CA ASN A 536 16.09 -36.39 7.17
C ASN A 536 16.27 -35.52 5.91
N ASN A 537 15.90 -34.25 6.00
CA ASN A 537 15.92 -33.29 4.89
C ASN A 537 17.31 -32.68 4.63
N ALA A 538 18.36 -33.11 5.34
CA ALA A 538 19.70 -32.58 5.15
C ALA A 538 20.25 -32.96 3.78
N ILE A 539 20.96 -32.04 3.12
CA ILE A 539 21.52 -32.28 1.79
C ILE A 539 22.64 -33.31 1.85
N THR A 540 22.49 -34.38 1.07
CA THR A 540 23.51 -35.41 0.82
C THR A 540 24.44 -34.98 -0.30
N ASP A 541 23.89 -34.61 -1.47
CA ASP A 541 24.69 -34.24 -2.64
C ASP A 541 23.88 -33.49 -3.72
N TRP A 542 24.58 -33.04 -4.75
CA TRP A 542 24.01 -32.65 -6.05
C TRP A 542 23.72 -33.89 -6.92
N VAL A 543 22.55 -33.90 -7.56
CA VAL A 543 22.17 -34.89 -8.59
C VAL A 543 21.64 -34.17 -9.84
N LEU A 544 21.82 -34.77 -11.01
CA LEU A 544 21.21 -34.27 -12.24
C LEU A 544 19.93 -35.09 -12.53
N VAL A 545 18.82 -34.40 -12.81
CA VAL A 545 17.57 -35.03 -13.26
C VAL A 545 17.30 -34.69 -14.72
N GLU A 546 17.00 -35.70 -15.53
CA GLU A 546 16.63 -35.57 -16.94
C GLU A 546 15.17 -36.00 -17.15
N MET A 547 14.39 -35.19 -17.86
CA MET A 547 13.03 -35.51 -18.31
C MET A 547 13.09 -35.98 -19.76
N ARG A 548 12.87 -37.27 -19.99
CA ARG A 548 12.95 -37.90 -21.32
C ARG A 548 11.56 -38.31 -21.79
N PRO A 549 11.05 -37.85 -22.96
CA PRO A 549 9.71 -38.21 -23.42
C PRO A 549 9.57 -39.73 -23.58
N ALA A 550 8.51 -40.33 -23.02
CA ALA A 550 8.35 -41.79 -23.00
C ALA A 550 8.28 -42.42 -24.41
N ALA A 551 7.81 -41.66 -25.41
CA ALA A 551 7.75 -42.07 -26.81
C ALA A 551 9.12 -42.01 -27.54
N THR A 552 10.06 -41.20 -27.05
CA THR A 552 11.40 -41.00 -27.64
C THR A 552 12.46 -40.87 -26.52
N PRO A 553 12.67 -41.92 -25.70
CA PRO A 553 13.43 -41.81 -24.45
C PRO A 553 14.94 -41.51 -24.65
N SER A 554 15.46 -41.64 -25.87
CA SER A 554 16.81 -41.20 -26.27
C SER A 554 16.98 -39.67 -26.38
N THR A 555 15.88 -38.92 -26.26
CA THR A 555 15.88 -37.45 -26.29
C THR A 555 15.66 -36.88 -24.88
N ILE A 556 16.42 -35.85 -24.51
CA ILE A 556 16.28 -35.14 -23.24
C ILE A 556 15.48 -33.87 -23.50
N ALA A 557 14.23 -33.81 -23.02
CA ALA A 557 13.37 -32.64 -23.18
C ALA A 557 13.75 -31.50 -22.24
N ALA A 558 14.18 -31.84 -21.01
CA ALA A 558 14.78 -30.90 -20.06
C ALA A 558 15.77 -31.63 -19.15
N SER A 559 16.80 -30.93 -18.68
CA SER A 559 17.68 -31.44 -17.63
C SER A 559 18.14 -30.33 -16.68
N ARG A 560 18.17 -30.63 -15.38
CA ARG A 560 18.54 -29.68 -14.32
C ARG A 560 19.40 -30.36 -13.26
N ALA A 561 20.39 -29.64 -12.74
CA ALA A 561 21.07 -30.01 -11.51
C ALA A 561 20.24 -29.54 -10.30
N VAL A 562 20.05 -30.44 -9.35
CA VAL A 562 19.17 -30.30 -8.18
C VAL A 562 19.80 -31.03 -6.98
N LEU A 563 19.15 -31.02 -5.82
CA LEU A 563 19.72 -31.54 -4.58
C LEU A 563 19.07 -32.86 -4.15
N LEU A 564 19.83 -33.70 -3.47
CA LEU A 564 19.39 -34.96 -2.87
C LEU A 564 19.43 -34.86 -1.34
N GLN A 565 18.34 -35.20 -0.66
CA GLN A 565 18.24 -35.23 0.81
C GLN A 565 18.59 -36.62 1.39
N ARG A 566 18.89 -36.69 2.70
CA ARG A 566 19.30 -37.96 3.35
C ARG A 566 18.27 -39.06 3.28
N ASP A 567 16.98 -38.75 3.31
CA ASP A 567 15.90 -39.72 3.19
C ASP A 567 15.59 -40.11 1.72
N GLY A 568 16.38 -39.61 0.77
CA GLY A 568 16.30 -39.95 -0.64
C GLY A 568 15.42 -39.02 -1.48
N ASP A 569 14.75 -38.02 -0.88
CA ASP A 569 13.97 -37.07 -1.66
C ASP A 569 14.87 -36.14 -2.49
N VAL A 570 14.55 -35.98 -3.76
CA VAL A 570 15.22 -35.04 -4.68
C VAL A 570 14.41 -33.75 -4.74
N VAL A 571 15.07 -32.64 -4.42
CA VAL A 571 14.47 -31.33 -4.21
C VAL A 571 15.17 -30.24 -5.03
N ASP A 572 14.44 -29.19 -5.34
CA ASP A 572 14.91 -28.03 -6.09
C ASP A 572 15.93 -27.19 -5.28
N LEU A 573 16.40 -26.09 -5.86
CA LEU A 573 17.51 -25.28 -5.32
C LEU A 573 17.20 -24.58 -3.98
N ASP A 574 15.95 -24.57 -3.53
CA ASP A 574 15.53 -24.13 -2.19
C ASP A 574 15.79 -25.19 -1.10
N GLY A 575 16.15 -26.41 -1.50
CA GLY A 575 16.36 -27.54 -0.60
C GLY A 575 15.07 -28.15 -0.02
N VAL A 576 13.89 -27.81 -0.55
CA VAL A 576 12.58 -28.22 0.01
C VAL A 576 11.55 -28.58 -1.08
N SER A 577 11.43 -27.79 -2.13
CA SER A 577 10.42 -27.98 -3.18
C SER A 577 10.70 -29.23 -4.03
N THR A 578 9.64 -29.90 -4.48
CA THR A 578 9.76 -30.92 -5.54
C THR A 578 10.19 -30.27 -6.86
N VAL A 579 10.91 -31.02 -7.71
CA VAL A 579 11.64 -30.48 -8.86
C VAL A 579 10.68 -29.98 -9.94
N GLY A 580 10.75 -28.68 -10.27
CA GLY A 580 10.05 -28.12 -11.43
C GLY A 580 10.92 -28.11 -12.70
N PHE A 581 10.30 -28.00 -13.87
CA PHE A 581 11.00 -27.76 -15.13
C PHE A 581 10.33 -26.63 -15.90
N ALA A 582 10.94 -25.44 -15.89
CA ALA A 582 10.46 -24.25 -16.57
C ALA A 582 10.26 -24.53 -18.08
N GLY A 583 9.10 -24.14 -18.61
CA GLY A 583 8.74 -24.34 -20.02
C GLY A 583 8.53 -25.79 -20.48
N LEU A 584 8.67 -26.80 -19.62
CA LEU A 584 8.45 -28.19 -20.01
C LEU A 584 6.95 -28.49 -20.17
N ALA A 585 6.55 -28.86 -21.39
CA ALA A 585 5.15 -29.16 -21.71
C ALA A 585 4.61 -30.39 -20.94
N PRO A 586 3.33 -30.38 -20.52
CA PRO A 586 2.67 -31.55 -19.95
C PRO A 586 2.75 -32.77 -20.88
N GLY A 587 2.93 -33.96 -20.30
CA GLY A 587 3.12 -35.20 -21.08
C GLY A 587 3.64 -36.37 -20.26
N SER A 588 3.92 -37.49 -20.93
CA SER A 588 4.47 -38.70 -20.31
C SER A 588 5.99 -38.77 -20.42
N TYR A 589 6.67 -38.87 -19.28
CA TYR A 589 8.14 -38.83 -19.20
C TYR A 589 8.73 -40.02 -18.43
N SER A 590 9.83 -40.55 -18.96
CA SER A 590 10.79 -41.34 -18.21
C SER A 590 11.74 -40.38 -17.49
N VAL A 591 11.71 -40.36 -16.17
CA VAL A 591 12.64 -39.59 -15.35
C VAL A 591 13.95 -40.36 -15.25
N ALA A 592 15.08 -39.72 -15.59
CA ALA A 592 16.40 -40.25 -15.29
C ALA A 592 17.09 -39.44 -14.19
N VAL A 593 17.88 -40.11 -13.35
CA VAL A 593 18.74 -39.49 -12.33
C VAL A 593 20.17 -39.89 -12.60
N ARG A 594 21.08 -38.91 -12.67
CA ARG A 594 22.52 -39.08 -12.87
C ARG A 594 23.27 -38.47 -11.67
N PRO A 595 23.70 -39.29 -10.68
CA PRO A 595 24.56 -38.85 -9.59
C PRO A 595 26.00 -38.63 -10.06
N ARG A 596 26.85 -38.00 -9.25
CA ARG A 596 28.23 -37.65 -9.67
C ARG A 596 29.18 -38.85 -9.83
N ASN A 597 28.97 -39.91 -9.04
CA ASN A 597 29.87 -41.08 -8.96
C ASN A 597 29.13 -42.42 -8.76
N HIS A 598 27.85 -42.49 -9.15
CA HIS A 598 27.03 -43.71 -9.15
C HIS A 598 26.46 -43.92 -10.55
N LEU A 599 26.16 -45.17 -10.89
CA LEU A 599 25.52 -45.49 -12.16
C LEU A 599 24.18 -44.74 -12.31
N PRO A 600 23.91 -44.16 -13.49
CA PRO A 600 22.66 -43.47 -13.76
C PRO A 600 21.49 -44.46 -13.83
N VAL A 601 20.29 -44.01 -13.47
CA VAL A 601 19.06 -44.79 -13.54
C VAL A 601 18.01 -44.03 -14.35
N MET A 602 17.09 -44.74 -14.99
CA MET A 602 15.90 -44.14 -15.62
C MET A 602 14.67 -45.00 -15.39
N LEU A 603 13.55 -44.37 -15.06
CA LEU A 603 12.22 -44.98 -15.02
C LEU A 603 11.86 -45.56 -16.40
N SER A 604 11.40 -46.81 -16.45
CA SER A 604 11.07 -47.48 -17.71
C SER A 604 10.03 -46.69 -18.52
N SER A 605 10.24 -46.60 -19.83
CA SER A 605 9.28 -45.97 -20.75
C SER A 605 7.98 -46.76 -20.90
N SER A 606 7.90 -47.99 -20.36
CA SER A 606 6.65 -48.74 -20.17
C SER A 606 5.80 -48.25 -19.01
N THR A 607 6.39 -47.54 -18.04
CA THR A 607 5.74 -47.03 -16.83
C THR A 607 6.16 -45.59 -16.54
N PRO A 608 5.96 -44.64 -17.48
CA PRO A 608 6.36 -43.25 -17.31
C PRO A 608 5.48 -42.50 -16.31
N ILE A 609 5.99 -41.40 -15.76
CA ILE A 609 5.14 -40.44 -15.02
C ILE A 609 4.30 -39.60 -15.99
N VAL A 610 3.18 -39.06 -15.50
CA VAL A 610 2.39 -38.03 -16.20
C VAL A 610 2.69 -36.68 -15.54
N TYR A 611 3.44 -35.83 -16.24
CA TYR A 611 3.85 -34.50 -15.79
C TYR A 611 2.85 -33.45 -16.31
N GLY A 612 2.46 -32.49 -15.46
CA GLY A 612 1.44 -31.49 -15.77
C GLY A 612 0.77 -30.93 -14.50
N ASP A 613 -0.56 -30.90 -14.48
CA ASP A 613 -1.40 -30.23 -13.47
C ASP A 613 -1.22 -30.70 -12.01
N ALA A 614 -0.52 -31.82 -11.78
CA ALA A 614 -0.28 -32.39 -10.45
C ALA A 614 1.20 -32.76 -10.27
N ILE A 615 1.63 -32.85 -9.00
CA ILE A 615 2.97 -33.34 -8.66
C ILE A 615 3.06 -34.81 -9.04
N ALA A 616 3.91 -35.11 -10.02
CA ALA A 616 4.10 -36.44 -10.57
C ALA A 616 5.17 -37.19 -9.75
N SER A 617 4.81 -38.28 -9.09
CA SER A 617 5.74 -39.03 -8.23
C SER A 617 6.44 -40.18 -8.94
N VAL A 618 7.72 -40.38 -8.61
CA VAL A 618 8.51 -41.55 -8.97
C VAL A 618 9.42 -41.92 -7.79
N ASP A 619 9.31 -43.15 -7.33
CA ASP A 619 10.13 -43.69 -6.25
C ASP A 619 11.01 -44.83 -6.77
N LEU A 620 12.28 -44.51 -6.99
CA LEU A 620 13.30 -45.43 -7.49
C LEU A 620 13.89 -46.30 -6.37
N THR A 621 13.44 -46.12 -5.12
CA THR A 621 13.86 -46.93 -3.96
C THR A 621 13.01 -48.19 -3.79
N LEU A 622 11.88 -48.29 -4.49
CA LEU A 622 10.98 -49.45 -4.41
C LEU A 622 11.41 -50.57 -5.37
N PRO A 623 11.56 -51.83 -4.92
CA PRO A 623 11.87 -52.96 -5.79
C PRO A 623 10.84 -53.27 -6.88
N GLY A 624 9.63 -52.71 -6.78
CA GLY A 624 8.57 -52.83 -7.80
C GLY A 624 8.65 -51.80 -8.92
N THR A 625 9.46 -50.75 -8.79
CA THR A 625 9.59 -49.68 -9.79
C THR A 625 10.42 -50.20 -10.98
N GLN A 626 9.80 -50.23 -12.16
CA GLN A 626 10.47 -50.68 -13.38
C GLN A 626 11.45 -49.61 -13.86
N VAL A 627 12.72 -49.96 -13.96
CA VAL A 627 13.77 -49.12 -14.55
C VAL A 627 14.14 -49.63 -15.95
N HIS A 628 14.74 -48.76 -16.77
CA HIS A 628 15.21 -49.11 -18.11
C HIS A 628 16.32 -50.17 -18.09
N ASP A 629 17.26 -50.04 -17.15
CA ASP A 629 18.39 -50.94 -16.99
C ASP A 629 18.52 -51.36 -15.52
N ASN A 630 18.43 -52.67 -15.27
CA ASN A 630 18.51 -53.21 -13.90
C ASN A 630 19.95 -53.27 -13.36
N ASP A 631 20.98 -53.06 -14.19
CA ASP A 631 22.34 -52.96 -13.68
C ASP A 631 22.61 -51.61 -12.98
N ALA A 632 21.76 -50.59 -13.16
CA ALA A 632 21.86 -49.30 -12.46
C ALA A 632 21.77 -49.38 -10.93
N HIS A 633 20.99 -50.34 -10.42
CA HIS A 633 20.61 -50.42 -9.00
C HIS A 633 20.77 -51.81 -8.39
N LYS A 634 20.72 -51.91 -7.07
CA LYS A 634 20.63 -53.19 -6.34
C LYS A 634 19.73 -53.07 -5.13
N ASN A 635 19.19 -54.21 -4.70
CA ASN A 635 18.43 -54.32 -3.47
C ASN A 635 19.36 -54.46 -2.26
N VAL A 636 19.16 -53.61 -1.26
CA VAL A 636 19.74 -53.69 0.09
C VAL A 636 18.57 -53.77 1.07
N SER A 637 18.32 -54.97 1.60
CA SER A 637 17.30 -55.25 2.63
C SER A 637 15.89 -54.70 2.36
N GLY A 638 15.46 -54.74 1.09
CA GLY A 638 14.14 -54.28 0.63
C GLY A 638 14.13 -52.91 -0.04
N VAL A 639 15.24 -52.18 0.00
CA VAL A 639 15.41 -50.85 -0.58
C VAL A 639 16.32 -50.91 -1.81
N MET A 640 15.92 -50.28 -2.91
CA MET A 640 16.76 -50.15 -4.11
C MET A 640 17.70 -48.96 -3.96
N VAL A 641 18.99 -49.19 -4.19
CA VAL A 641 20.05 -48.17 -4.14
C VAL A 641 20.86 -48.17 -5.43
N LEU A 642 21.26 -46.98 -5.89
CA LEU A 642 22.09 -46.83 -7.09
C LEU A 642 23.52 -47.27 -6.83
N ILE A 643 24.09 -48.00 -7.81
CA ILE A 643 25.40 -48.63 -7.71
C ILE A 643 26.50 -47.58 -7.66
N ALA A 644 27.29 -47.59 -6.59
CA ALA A 644 28.44 -46.70 -6.42
C ALA A 644 29.64 -47.14 -7.26
N GLY A 645 30.42 -46.17 -7.76
CA GLY A 645 31.74 -46.43 -8.34
C GLY A 645 31.96 -46.00 -9.78
N ASP A 646 31.01 -45.31 -10.42
CA ASP A 646 31.20 -44.69 -11.75
C ASP A 646 31.85 -43.31 -11.57
N ILE A 647 33.12 -43.31 -11.16
CA ILE A 647 33.90 -42.09 -10.89
C ILE A 647 34.16 -41.33 -12.20
N THR A 648 34.30 -42.07 -13.30
CA THR A 648 34.54 -41.52 -14.63
C THR A 648 33.31 -40.84 -15.26
N PHE A 649 32.10 -41.12 -14.74
CA PHE A 649 30.80 -40.64 -15.23
C PHE A 649 30.50 -41.17 -16.67
N ASP A 650 31.04 -42.34 -17.01
CA ASP A 650 30.92 -42.98 -18.33
C ASP A 650 29.75 -43.98 -18.43
N GLY A 651 29.00 -44.19 -17.34
CA GLY A 651 27.92 -45.17 -17.25
C GLY A 651 28.40 -46.60 -17.00
N THR A 652 29.69 -46.83 -16.73
CA THR A 652 30.27 -48.17 -16.55
C THR A 652 31.26 -48.23 -15.39
N VAL A 653 30.92 -49.01 -14.35
CA VAL A 653 31.85 -49.33 -13.25
C VAL A 653 32.85 -50.39 -13.70
N LYS A 654 34.16 -50.08 -13.61
CA LYS A 654 35.28 -50.99 -13.93
C LYS A 654 36.36 -50.90 -12.86
N TYR A 655 36.88 -52.05 -12.40
CA TYR A 655 37.98 -52.08 -11.42
C TYR A 655 39.39 -52.24 -12.02
N ALA A 656 39.49 -52.79 -13.23
CA ALA A 656 40.75 -53.01 -13.94
C ALA A 656 40.57 -52.84 -15.46
N GLY A 657 41.69 -52.72 -16.18
CA GLY A 657 41.71 -52.39 -17.61
C GLY A 657 41.96 -50.90 -17.84
N GLY A 658 41.93 -50.46 -19.11
CA GLY A 658 41.99 -49.03 -19.44
C GLY A 658 40.70 -48.30 -19.02
N ASN A 659 40.83 -47.04 -18.59
CA ASN A 659 39.70 -46.21 -18.11
C ASN A 659 38.87 -46.91 -17.02
N ASN A 660 39.56 -47.43 -15.99
CA ASN A 660 38.93 -47.96 -14.79
C ASN A 660 38.74 -46.88 -13.73
N ASP A 661 37.73 -47.04 -12.87
CA ASP A 661 37.37 -46.06 -11.84
C ASP A 661 38.29 -46.12 -10.60
N ARG A 662 38.99 -47.25 -10.42
CA ARG A 662 39.92 -47.47 -9.30
C ARG A 662 41.16 -46.57 -9.35
N ASP A 663 41.76 -46.39 -10.52
CA ASP A 663 43.04 -45.67 -10.69
C ASP A 663 42.94 -44.15 -10.44
N PRO A 664 41.83 -43.45 -10.76
CA PRO A 664 41.55 -42.11 -10.26
C PRO A 664 41.69 -41.95 -8.73
N ILE A 665 41.21 -42.92 -7.93
CA ILE A 665 41.33 -42.89 -6.46
C ILE A 665 42.80 -42.88 -6.04
N LEU A 666 43.62 -43.76 -6.62
CA LEU A 666 45.06 -43.82 -6.31
C LEU A 666 45.77 -42.52 -6.71
N THR A 667 45.41 -41.99 -7.88
CA THR A 667 45.95 -40.72 -8.41
C THR A 667 45.60 -39.56 -7.48
N ARG A 668 44.34 -39.48 -7.01
CA ARG A 668 43.84 -38.45 -6.09
C ARG A 668 44.63 -38.36 -4.80
N ILE A 669 45.02 -39.50 -4.21
CA ILE A 669 45.82 -39.54 -2.97
C ILE A 669 47.34 -39.39 -3.19
N GLY A 670 47.78 -39.00 -4.39
CA GLY A 670 49.18 -38.75 -4.72
C GLY A 670 49.93 -39.92 -5.36
N GLY A 671 49.24 -41.01 -5.73
CA GLY A 671 49.75 -42.09 -6.58
C GLY A 671 50.73 -43.08 -5.92
N THR A 672 51.48 -42.68 -4.90
CA THR A 672 52.64 -43.43 -4.39
C THR A 672 52.47 -44.02 -2.99
N VAL A 673 51.58 -43.47 -2.15
CA VAL A 673 51.36 -43.92 -0.77
C VAL A 673 49.91 -44.38 -0.62
N PRO A 674 49.60 -45.69 -0.75
CA PRO A 674 48.23 -46.21 -0.75
C PRO A 674 47.40 -45.92 0.51
N THR A 675 48.06 -45.57 1.62
CA THR A 675 47.44 -45.22 2.91
C THR A 675 47.27 -43.71 3.11
N ALA A 676 47.64 -42.88 2.12
CA ALA A 676 47.34 -41.45 2.16
C ALA A 676 45.82 -41.22 2.03
N THR A 677 45.35 -40.13 2.61
CA THR A 677 43.94 -39.75 2.63
C THR A 677 43.81 -38.30 2.18
N VAL A 678 42.79 -37.99 1.38
CA VAL A 678 42.52 -36.62 0.90
C VAL A 678 41.10 -36.23 1.26
N SER A 679 40.98 -35.20 2.10
CA SER A 679 39.67 -34.64 2.46
C SER A 679 39.14 -33.71 1.38
N GLY A 680 37.81 -33.63 1.28
CA GLY A 680 37.12 -32.67 0.42
C GLY A 680 36.07 -33.30 -0.47
N TYR A 681 35.34 -32.45 -1.20
CA TYR A 681 34.30 -32.85 -2.13
C TYR A 681 34.90 -33.33 -3.46
N TRP A 682 35.02 -34.65 -3.61
CA TRP A 682 35.64 -35.30 -4.76
C TRP A 682 34.68 -36.29 -5.43
N ARG A 683 34.99 -36.74 -6.66
CA ARG A 683 34.22 -37.82 -7.31
C ARG A 683 34.72 -39.19 -6.89
N GLU A 684 36.00 -39.24 -6.54
CA GLU A 684 36.75 -40.41 -6.08
C GLU A 684 36.33 -40.87 -4.66
N ASP A 685 35.52 -40.08 -3.94
CA ASP A 685 34.89 -40.44 -2.66
C ASP A 685 33.60 -41.21 -2.91
N VAL A 686 33.75 -42.50 -3.21
CA VAL A 686 32.67 -43.43 -3.62
C VAL A 686 31.68 -43.69 -2.50
N ASN A 687 32.13 -43.59 -1.26
CA ASN A 687 31.27 -43.75 -0.08
C ASN A 687 30.76 -42.41 0.50
N MET A 688 31.20 -41.28 -0.06
CA MET A 688 30.68 -39.94 0.20
C MET A 688 30.83 -39.49 1.67
N ASN A 689 31.95 -39.84 2.30
CA ASN A 689 32.25 -39.47 3.69
C ASN A 689 33.11 -38.19 3.85
N GLY A 690 33.54 -37.59 2.74
CA GLY A 690 34.43 -36.44 2.68
C GLY A 690 35.92 -36.77 2.74
N GLN A 691 36.32 -38.04 2.59
CA GLN A 691 37.71 -38.51 2.60
C GLN A 691 37.95 -39.60 1.54
N VAL A 692 38.72 -39.27 0.50
CA VAL A 692 39.20 -40.24 -0.50
C VAL A 692 40.31 -41.11 0.09
N LYS A 693 40.15 -42.44 -0.01
CA LYS A 693 41.08 -43.45 0.52
C LYS A 693 41.22 -44.63 -0.45
N TYR A 694 42.46 -45.03 -0.74
CA TYR A 694 42.73 -46.21 -1.58
C TYR A 694 42.90 -47.52 -0.77
N ALA A 695 43.28 -47.44 0.50
CA ALA A 695 43.46 -48.62 1.36
C ALA A 695 43.08 -48.32 2.82
N GLY A 696 42.90 -49.38 3.61
CA GLY A 696 42.40 -49.30 4.99
C GLY A 696 40.89 -49.53 5.08
N SER A 697 40.32 -49.35 6.27
CA SER A 697 38.87 -49.46 6.49
C SER A 697 38.12 -48.30 5.84
N SER A 698 36.96 -48.60 5.22
CA SER A 698 36.15 -47.62 4.48
C SER A 698 36.95 -46.90 3.39
N ASN A 699 37.62 -47.69 2.54
CA ASN A 699 38.26 -47.19 1.32
C ASN A 699 37.28 -47.21 0.14
N ASP A 700 37.58 -46.40 -0.88
CA ASP A 700 36.68 -46.12 -2.00
C ASP A 700 36.76 -47.15 -3.13
N ARG A 701 37.86 -47.90 -3.21
CA ARG A 701 38.06 -48.89 -4.28
C ARG A 701 37.32 -50.21 -4.03
N ASP A 702 37.13 -50.60 -2.77
CA ASP A 702 36.51 -51.88 -2.44
C ASP A 702 35.01 -51.91 -2.81
N PRO A 703 34.21 -50.82 -2.65
CA PRO A 703 32.87 -50.71 -3.24
C PRO A 703 32.83 -50.97 -4.77
N ILE A 704 33.79 -50.43 -5.53
CA ILE A 704 33.90 -50.64 -6.99
C ILE A 704 34.07 -52.14 -7.28
N LEU A 705 35.03 -52.79 -6.61
CA LEU A 705 35.30 -54.23 -6.79
C LEU A 705 34.08 -55.07 -6.43
N ASN A 706 33.42 -54.77 -5.32
CA ASN A 706 32.25 -55.50 -4.85
C ASN A 706 31.07 -55.38 -5.82
N ASN A 707 30.86 -54.20 -6.40
CA ASN A 707 29.74 -53.93 -7.31
C ASN A 707 29.88 -54.61 -8.69
N ILE A 708 31.10 -54.94 -9.12
CA ILE A 708 31.36 -55.80 -10.30
C ILE A 708 31.43 -57.31 -9.97
N GLY A 709 31.13 -57.71 -8.72
CA GLY A 709 31.07 -59.12 -8.32
C GLY A 709 32.22 -59.62 -7.43
N GLY A 710 33.12 -58.74 -6.97
CA GLY A 710 34.08 -58.96 -5.88
C GLY A 710 35.28 -59.88 -6.18
N SER A 711 35.09 -60.86 -7.06
CA SER A 711 36.02 -62.00 -7.27
C SER A 711 36.69 -62.00 -8.66
N VAL A 712 36.13 -61.25 -9.62
CA VAL A 712 36.63 -61.14 -11.00
C VAL A 712 36.93 -59.67 -11.29
N PRO A 713 38.17 -59.18 -11.09
CA PRO A 713 38.52 -57.76 -11.24
C PRO A 713 38.34 -57.17 -12.65
N THR A 714 38.14 -58.03 -13.65
CA THR A 714 37.90 -57.67 -15.06
C THR A 714 36.43 -57.67 -15.45
N ALA A 715 35.52 -57.96 -14.52
CA ALA A 715 34.09 -57.76 -14.73
C ALA A 715 33.78 -56.25 -14.80
N THR A 716 32.70 -55.93 -15.51
CA THR A 716 32.21 -54.55 -15.68
C THR A 716 30.72 -54.53 -15.45
N ARG A 717 30.21 -53.44 -14.89
CA ARG A 717 28.77 -53.22 -14.72
C ARG A 717 28.38 -51.93 -15.42
N VAL A 718 27.48 -52.02 -16.39
CA VAL A 718 27.08 -50.92 -17.26
C VAL A 718 25.64 -50.55 -16.91
N ALA A 719 25.33 -49.26 -16.78
CA ALA A 719 23.95 -48.80 -16.76
C ALA A 719 23.72 -47.91 -17.98
N THR A 720 22.92 -48.42 -18.91
CA THR A 720 22.58 -47.71 -20.13
C THR A 720 21.45 -46.70 -19.90
N LEU A 721 21.61 -45.51 -20.46
CA LEU A 721 20.49 -44.65 -20.84
C LEU A 721 20.37 -44.70 -22.36
N PRO A 722 19.16 -44.67 -22.93
CA PRO A 722 18.94 -44.71 -24.38
C PRO A 722 19.32 -43.39 -25.07
#